data_AF-A0A4Y7I7F5-F1
#
_entry.id   AF-A0A4Y7I7F5-F1
#
_cell.length_a   1.000
_cell.length_b   1.000
_cell.length_c   1.000
_cell.angle_alpha   90.00
_cell.angle_beta   90.00
_cell.angle_gamma   90.00
#
_symmetry.space_group_name_H-M   'P 1'
#
loop_
_entity.id
_entity.type
_entity.pdbx_description
1 polymer ?
#
loop_
_entity_poly.entity_id
_entity_poly.type
_entity_poly.pdbx_seq_one_letter_code
_entity_poly.pdbx_strand_id
1 'polypeptide(L)'
;MHLREGCSLLLKVRKPQKISFLLNTQTQAIPKIILNTEKIGNPPQNEYHVVRRLNHEKDMLVALAYFKSVANGGDAEVPHFKHTHLTYKTMIDKLGQEQGFLDGIQYLLQQMKLEGISCSEDIFISVIDSYKRAGLAEQALKTFYRIQDFDCKPTVKIYNHVLDALLNENKFQMIIPIYNNMKKDGVELNVFTYNILLKALCKNNRVDGAYGLLVEMSKKGCSPDDVSYTTIVSSLCKLGRLKEARELVARVNPTVPAYNALINGFCRHLDIKEAFILLDEMMSREIVPNVITYTTIIDALSNTMDVDQALVVLAQMFVRGCQPNIHTFTSLMNGFFKKEAVHEALDVWDRMAGEGCDPNVVTYNTVLQGLCRNGNLDMALSFFDQMVVSGISPNVRTYSTLIDGLGKSGDLDGAAKMWNKMVTCGCHPNTVAFTCMVDALCRRCMFNQAYCLIENMKLEGCPPNTVTFNTLIKGLCSSRRVDWAMEVFDEMEKHGSDCSPNATTFNELLDGHNKEGNYEEAFRLFKDMMTRGIDFNLVTYNTMIYGLCIAGMVDEAAQYLGRMVVTGIHPDTITFNTFIHAYSKQGNVNDALKLMEGMTEQGCNRDIVTYTSLIYGLCEICSLEEAMIYLDKLLKEGLSPNSATWNVLVRSVFKTMDFSGSIPLVENILGDE
;
A
#
# COMPACT_ATOMS: atom_id res chain seq x y z
N MET A 1 8.84 32.08 -13.08
CA MET A 1 10.12 32.52 -13.69
C MET A 1 10.08 32.15 -15.17
N HIS A 2 9.94 33.13 -16.05
CA HIS A 2 9.81 32.92 -17.50
C HIS A 2 11.19 32.59 -18.09
N LEU A 3 11.32 31.46 -18.78
CA LEU A 3 12.46 31.20 -19.67
C LEU A 3 12.12 31.78 -21.05
N ARG A 4 12.40 33.07 -21.22
CA ARG A 4 12.66 33.68 -22.52
C ARG A 4 14.16 33.95 -22.58
N GLU A 5 14.68 33.81 -23.80
CA GLU A 5 16.04 34.12 -24.24
C GLU A 5 17.10 33.06 -23.93
N GLY A 6 17.67 32.54 -25.03
CA GLY A 6 18.75 31.58 -25.02
C GLY A 6 19.98 32.20 -24.35
N CYS A 7 20.43 31.55 -23.28
CA CYS A 7 21.78 31.68 -22.77
C CYS A 7 22.35 30.28 -22.55
N SER A 8 23.51 30.09 -23.18
CA SER A 8 24.34 28.91 -23.22
C SER A 8 24.58 28.28 -21.84
N LEU A 9 24.08 27.07 -21.61
CA LEU A 9 24.64 26.18 -20.59
C LEU A 9 25.83 25.43 -21.22
N LEU A 10 26.95 26.12 -21.38
CA LEU A 10 28.26 25.49 -21.45
C LEU A 10 28.58 24.89 -20.07
N LEU A 11 27.91 23.79 -19.73
CA LEU A 11 28.35 22.90 -18.67
C LEU A 11 29.50 22.07 -19.25
N LYS A 12 30.72 22.35 -18.78
CA LYS A 12 31.90 21.50 -18.98
C LYS A 12 31.48 20.04 -18.73
N VAL A 13 31.56 19.21 -19.76
CA VAL A 13 31.45 17.75 -19.64
C VAL A 13 32.49 17.32 -18.61
N ARG A 14 32.07 16.97 -17.39
CA ARG A 14 32.96 16.33 -16.43
C ARG A 14 33.37 14.98 -17.02
N LYS A 15 34.67 14.70 -17.04
CA LYS A 15 35.21 13.38 -17.38
C LYS A 15 34.52 12.34 -16.47
N PRO A 16 33.89 11.29 -17.01
CA PRO A 16 33.31 10.24 -16.18
C PRO A 16 34.42 9.59 -15.34
N GLN A 17 34.23 9.50 -14.02
CA GLN A 17 35.25 8.98 -13.09
C GLN A 17 35.55 7.48 -13.27
N LYS A 18 34.66 6.72 -13.95
CA LYS A 18 34.76 5.26 -14.11
C LYS A 18 35.07 4.75 -15.52
N ILE A 19 35.08 5.60 -16.55
CA ILE A 19 35.24 5.12 -17.94
C ILE A 19 36.17 6.04 -18.73
N SER A 20 37.41 5.60 -18.99
CA SER A 20 38.30 6.27 -19.93
C SER A 20 37.86 5.96 -21.36
N PHE A 21 37.38 6.99 -22.04
CA PHE A 21 36.79 6.92 -23.36
C PHE A 21 37.69 7.80 -24.23
N LEU A 22 38.65 7.18 -24.92
CA LEU A 22 39.52 7.79 -25.92
C LEU A 22 39.56 6.82 -27.10
N LEU A 23 38.90 7.19 -28.19
CA LEU A 23 38.98 6.54 -29.49
C LEU A 23 39.90 7.41 -30.35
N ASN A 24 40.84 6.81 -31.08
CA ASN A 24 41.80 7.47 -31.99
C ASN A 24 42.77 8.49 -31.35
N THR A 25 43.62 8.04 -30.42
CA THR A 25 44.86 8.75 -30.07
C THR A 25 46.07 7.92 -30.48
N GLN A 26 47.00 8.50 -31.26
CA GLN A 26 48.33 7.93 -31.44
C GLN A 26 48.96 7.63 -30.08
N THR A 27 49.42 6.40 -29.95
CA THR A 27 50.12 5.74 -28.83
C THR A 27 50.74 6.66 -27.78
N GLN A 28 50.26 6.55 -26.54
CA GLN A 28 51.15 6.45 -25.38
C GLN A 28 50.70 5.26 -24.51
N ALA A 29 51.68 4.44 -24.13
CA ALA A 29 51.56 3.07 -23.65
C ALA A 29 50.57 2.88 -22.48
N ILE A 30 49.69 1.87 -22.61
CA ILE A 30 48.91 1.32 -21.50
C ILE A 30 49.70 0.12 -20.91
N PRO A 31 49.89 0.03 -19.58
CA PRO A 31 50.55 -1.10 -18.94
C PRO A 31 49.78 -2.42 -19.14
N LYS A 32 50.50 -3.46 -19.55
CA LYS A 32 50.04 -4.84 -19.77
C LYS A 32 49.61 -5.54 -18.47
N ILE A 33 48.44 -5.25 -17.91
CA ILE A 33 47.77 -6.13 -16.93
C ILE A 33 46.28 -5.79 -17.08
N ILE A 34 45.43 -6.49 -17.85
CA ILE A 34 44.93 -7.86 -17.69
C ILE A 34 44.44 -8.28 -19.10
N LEU A 35 45.12 -9.22 -19.75
CA LEU A 35 44.64 -9.87 -20.97
C LEU A 35 44.85 -11.37 -20.74
N ASN A 36 43.84 -12.02 -20.17
CA ASN A 36 43.72 -13.46 -20.32
C ASN A 36 43.26 -13.75 -21.74
N THR A 37 44.07 -14.54 -22.39
CA THR A 37 44.10 -14.90 -23.80
C THR A 37 42.94 -15.81 -24.18
N GLU A 38 41.92 -15.25 -24.83
CA GLU A 38 41.16 -15.99 -25.85
C GLU A 38 41.33 -15.30 -27.20
N LYS A 39 41.89 -16.08 -28.14
CA LYS A 39 42.17 -15.83 -29.56
C LYS A 39 41.61 -14.50 -30.11
N ILE A 40 42.51 -13.52 -30.28
CA ILE A 40 42.30 -12.39 -31.20
C ILE A 40 42.37 -12.98 -32.62
N GLY A 41 41.21 -13.38 -33.15
CA GLY A 41 41.05 -13.57 -34.59
C GLY A 41 41.16 -12.23 -35.32
N ASN A 42 41.54 -12.27 -36.59
CA ASN A 42 41.75 -11.12 -37.47
C ASN A 42 40.74 -9.97 -37.22
N PRO A 43 41.17 -8.70 -37.33
CA PRO A 43 40.30 -7.54 -37.16
C PRO A 43 39.02 -7.68 -38.00
N PRO A 44 37.83 -7.40 -37.43
CA PRO A 44 36.56 -7.65 -38.09
C PRO A 44 36.45 -6.80 -39.35
N GLN A 45 36.32 -7.45 -40.51
CA GLN A 45 36.25 -6.77 -41.81
C GLN A 45 34.83 -6.24 -42.13
N ASN A 46 33.81 -6.52 -41.30
CA ASN A 46 32.41 -6.15 -41.59
C ASN A 46 31.59 -5.82 -40.31
N GLU A 47 30.76 -4.78 -40.40
CA GLU A 47 29.81 -4.26 -39.41
C GLU A 47 28.97 -5.35 -38.71
N TYR A 48 28.53 -6.36 -39.46
CA TYR A 48 27.74 -7.48 -38.93
C TYR A 48 28.44 -8.22 -37.76
N HIS A 49 29.74 -8.48 -37.87
CA HIS A 49 30.48 -9.22 -36.84
C HIS A 49 30.61 -8.41 -35.55
N VAL A 50 30.78 -7.09 -35.68
CA VAL A 50 30.89 -6.18 -34.55
C VAL A 50 29.55 -6.11 -33.79
N VAL A 51 28.45 -5.87 -34.50
CA VAL A 51 27.10 -5.83 -33.91
C VAL A 51 26.73 -7.16 -33.26
N ARG A 52 26.99 -8.29 -33.95
CA ARG A 52 26.69 -9.63 -33.42
C ARG A 52 27.44 -9.88 -32.11
N ARG A 53 28.73 -9.56 -32.04
CA ARG A 53 29.53 -9.75 -30.82
C ARG A 53 29.04 -8.85 -29.69
N LEU A 54 28.77 -7.58 -29.95
CA LEU A 54 28.23 -6.65 -28.95
C LEU A 54 26.90 -7.14 -28.36
N ASN A 55 26.02 -7.72 -29.19
CA ASN A 55 24.74 -8.25 -28.72
C ASN A 55 24.87 -9.53 -27.87
N HIS A 56 25.87 -10.37 -28.12
CA HIS A 56 26.07 -11.63 -27.38
C HIS A 56 26.90 -11.45 -26.10
N GLU A 57 27.69 -10.38 -26.00
CA GLU A 57 28.51 -10.12 -24.82
C GLU A 57 27.62 -9.70 -23.64
N LYS A 58 27.70 -10.41 -22.51
CA LYS A 58 26.87 -10.11 -21.34
C LYS A 58 27.53 -9.08 -20.43
N ASP A 59 28.85 -9.04 -20.39
CA ASP A 59 29.60 -8.12 -19.55
C ASP A 59 29.76 -6.75 -20.24
N MET A 60 29.26 -5.69 -19.59
CA MET A 60 29.29 -4.33 -20.12
C MET A 60 30.72 -3.80 -20.33
N LEU A 61 31.64 -4.11 -19.42
CA LEU A 61 33.02 -3.65 -19.49
C LEU A 61 33.77 -4.36 -20.62
N VAL A 62 33.50 -5.65 -20.83
CA VAL A 62 34.06 -6.42 -21.96
C VAL A 62 33.51 -5.91 -23.28
N ALA A 63 32.20 -5.63 -23.38
CA ALA A 63 31.60 -5.04 -24.56
C ALA A 63 32.20 -3.66 -24.89
N LEU A 64 32.39 -2.81 -23.88
CA LEU A 64 33.06 -1.51 -23.99
C LEU A 64 34.52 -1.64 -24.45
N ALA A 65 35.27 -2.59 -23.88
CA ALA A 65 36.66 -2.84 -24.25
C ALA A 65 36.76 -3.34 -25.70
N TYR A 66 35.87 -4.25 -26.10
CA TYR A 66 35.78 -4.74 -27.47
C TYR A 66 35.46 -3.60 -28.44
N PHE A 67 34.43 -2.80 -28.16
CA PHE A 67 34.06 -1.62 -28.96
C PHE A 67 35.27 -0.71 -29.20
N LYS A 68 36.04 -0.40 -28.15
CA LYS A 68 37.27 0.42 -28.25
C LYS A 68 38.38 -0.26 -29.05
N SER A 69 38.60 -1.55 -28.83
CA SER A 69 39.70 -2.29 -29.46
C SER A 69 39.54 -2.38 -30.98
N VAL A 70 38.31 -2.47 -31.48
CA VAL A 70 38.01 -2.59 -32.91
C VAL A 70 38.32 -1.28 -33.65
N ALA A 71 38.10 -0.13 -33.02
CA ALA A 71 38.50 1.17 -33.56
C ALA A 71 40.01 1.43 -33.50
N ASN A 72 40.70 0.94 -32.46
CA ASN A 72 42.11 1.27 -32.17
C ASN A 72 43.13 0.18 -32.56
N GLY A 73 42.69 -0.98 -33.07
CA GLY A 73 43.52 -2.20 -33.19
C GLY A 73 44.19 -2.45 -34.54
N GLY A 74 44.36 -1.43 -35.40
CA GLY A 74 45.00 -1.59 -36.71
C GLY A 74 46.53 -1.53 -36.65
N ASP A 75 47.21 -2.58 -37.10
CA ASP A 75 48.62 -2.50 -37.51
C ASP A 75 48.73 -1.77 -38.87
N ALA A 76 49.94 -1.30 -39.22
CA ALA A 76 50.22 -0.45 -40.39
C ALA A 76 49.74 -0.99 -41.76
N GLU A 77 49.30 -2.25 -41.84
CA GLU A 77 48.83 -2.93 -43.06
C GLU A 77 47.30 -3.17 -43.12
N VAL A 78 46.53 -2.92 -42.05
CA VAL A 78 45.06 -3.12 -42.04
C VAL A 78 44.32 -1.83 -41.66
N PRO A 79 43.36 -1.34 -42.47
CA PRO A 79 42.61 -0.13 -42.16
C PRO A 79 41.80 -0.31 -40.87
N HIS A 80 41.75 0.75 -40.06
CA HIS A 80 41.00 0.79 -38.82
C HIS A 80 39.51 0.59 -39.10
N PHE A 81 38.82 -0.21 -38.29
CA PHE A 81 37.37 -0.34 -38.43
C PHE A 81 36.72 0.98 -38.02
N LYS A 82 36.08 1.66 -38.98
CA LYS A 82 35.31 2.87 -38.69
C LYS A 82 33.94 2.47 -38.18
N HIS A 83 33.62 2.88 -36.96
CA HIS A 83 32.29 2.65 -36.42
C HIS A 83 31.21 3.30 -37.30
N THR A 84 30.11 2.59 -37.41
CA THR A 84 28.92 2.98 -38.16
C THR A 84 27.81 3.37 -37.20
N HIS A 85 26.76 3.99 -37.75
CA HIS A 85 25.51 4.30 -37.04
C HIS A 85 24.97 3.09 -36.24
N LEU A 86 24.92 1.90 -36.85
CA LEU A 86 24.38 0.70 -36.22
C LEU A 86 25.25 0.20 -35.06
N THR A 87 26.58 0.24 -35.20
CA THR A 87 27.48 -0.16 -34.10
C THR A 87 27.38 0.77 -32.91
N TYR A 88 27.28 2.08 -33.12
CA TYR A 88 27.05 3.06 -32.06
C TYR A 88 25.69 2.87 -31.40
N LYS A 89 24.61 2.70 -32.18
CA LYS A 89 23.26 2.42 -31.66
C LYS A 89 23.26 1.18 -30.77
N THR A 90 23.86 0.09 -31.24
CA THR A 90 23.97 -1.18 -30.49
C THR A 90 24.68 -0.98 -29.15
N MET A 91 25.76 -0.20 -29.14
CA MET A 91 26.51 0.08 -27.91
C MET A 91 25.74 1.00 -26.96
N ILE A 92 25.03 2.01 -27.49
CA ILE A 92 24.18 2.91 -26.70
C ILE A 92 23.02 2.14 -26.05
N ASP A 93 22.33 1.30 -26.81
CA ASP A 93 21.23 0.45 -26.32
C ASP A 93 21.70 -0.42 -25.16
N LYS A 94 22.94 -0.95 -25.28
CA LYS A 94 23.56 -1.79 -24.27
C LYS A 94 23.89 -0.99 -23.00
N LEU A 95 24.60 0.14 -23.11
CA LEU A 95 24.90 1.02 -21.97
C LEU A 95 23.62 1.49 -21.27
N GLY A 96 22.53 1.63 -22.02
CA GLY A 96 21.21 2.01 -21.52
C GLY A 96 20.44 0.92 -20.76
N GLN A 97 20.99 -0.29 -20.62
CA GLN A 97 20.41 -1.37 -19.81
C GLN A 97 20.87 -1.32 -18.35
N GLU A 98 22.02 -0.72 -18.08
CA GLU A 98 22.63 -0.69 -16.74
C GLU A 98 22.82 0.74 -16.23
N GLN A 99 22.22 1.05 -15.07
CA GLN A 99 22.19 2.41 -14.53
C GLN A 99 23.60 2.99 -14.28
N GLY A 100 24.59 2.15 -14.00
CA GLY A 100 25.98 2.55 -13.72
C GLY A 100 26.77 3.07 -14.93
N PHE A 101 26.26 2.92 -16.15
CA PHE A 101 26.99 3.22 -17.39
C PHE A 101 26.36 4.33 -18.25
N LEU A 102 25.31 4.99 -17.75
CA LEU A 102 24.54 6.00 -18.48
C LEU A 102 25.34 7.25 -18.88
N ASP A 103 26.42 7.58 -18.17
CA ASP A 103 27.35 8.66 -18.54
C ASP A 103 28.08 8.36 -19.85
N GLY A 104 28.29 7.07 -20.16
CA GLY A 104 28.94 6.61 -21.39
C GLY A 104 28.13 6.93 -22.65
N ILE A 105 26.80 7.00 -22.54
CA ILE A 105 25.91 7.32 -23.66
C ILE A 105 26.20 8.73 -24.20
N GLN A 106 26.34 9.72 -23.30
CA GLN A 106 26.61 11.11 -23.69
C GLN A 106 27.96 11.25 -24.40
N TYR A 107 28.95 10.46 -23.98
CA TYR A 107 30.24 10.40 -24.64
C TYR A 107 30.13 9.81 -26.06
N LEU A 108 29.42 8.69 -26.23
CA LEU A 108 29.26 8.05 -27.54
C LEU A 108 28.55 8.98 -28.54
N LEU A 109 27.50 9.69 -28.11
CA LEU A 109 26.85 10.71 -28.94
C LEU A 109 27.83 11.80 -29.39
N GLN A 110 28.65 12.32 -28.46
CA GLN A 110 29.67 13.32 -28.79
C GLN A 110 30.70 12.80 -29.79
N GLN A 111 31.11 11.53 -29.68
CA GLN A 111 32.03 10.90 -30.63
C GLN A 111 31.42 10.73 -32.01
N MET A 112 30.16 10.28 -32.11
CA MET A 112 29.45 10.23 -33.38
C MET A 112 29.48 11.59 -34.11
N LYS A 113 29.27 12.68 -33.37
CA LYS A 113 29.37 14.05 -33.91
C LYS A 113 30.79 14.41 -34.36
N LEU A 114 31.82 14.07 -33.60
CA LEU A 114 33.22 14.32 -33.96
C LEU A 114 33.65 13.52 -35.20
N GLU A 115 33.13 12.30 -35.37
CA GLU A 115 33.40 11.41 -36.50
C GLU A 115 32.55 11.71 -37.75
N GLY A 116 31.64 12.70 -37.66
CA GLY A 116 30.74 13.08 -38.73
C GLY A 116 29.64 12.05 -39.03
N ILE A 117 29.29 11.20 -38.06
CA ILE A 117 28.23 10.19 -38.18
C ILE A 117 26.93 10.84 -37.74
N SER A 118 25.92 10.84 -38.62
CA SER A 118 24.61 11.42 -38.29
C SER A 118 23.89 10.63 -37.20
N CYS A 119 23.30 11.33 -36.24
CA CYS A 119 22.46 10.73 -35.21
C CYS A 119 21.01 10.70 -35.71
N SER A 120 20.44 9.50 -35.89
CA SER A 120 19.04 9.35 -36.26
C SER A 120 18.10 9.54 -35.06
N GLU A 121 16.83 9.80 -35.35
CA GLU A 121 15.77 9.86 -34.34
C GLU A 121 15.71 8.60 -33.45
N ASP A 122 15.88 7.41 -34.02
CA ASP A 122 15.88 6.14 -33.27
C ASP A 122 16.97 6.05 -32.18
N ILE A 123 18.13 6.66 -32.41
CA ILE A 123 19.20 6.67 -31.40
C ILE A 123 18.74 7.53 -30.22
N PHE A 124 18.19 8.72 -30.47
CA PHE A 124 17.71 9.58 -29.40
C PHE A 124 16.52 8.97 -28.64
N ILE A 125 15.62 8.28 -29.35
CA ILE A 125 14.53 7.53 -28.71
C ILE A 125 15.09 6.47 -27.76
N SER A 126 16.08 5.68 -28.19
CA SER A 126 16.71 4.68 -27.33
C SER A 126 17.39 5.29 -26.10
N VAL A 127 18.07 6.43 -26.27
CA VAL A 127 18.70 7.16 -25.16
C VAL A 127 17.64 7.66 -24.17
N ILE A 128 16.56 8.25 -24.67
CA ILE A 128 15.44 8.74 -23.84
C ILE A 128 14.79 7.57 -23.08
N ASP A 129 14.55 6.44 -23.73
CA ASP A 129 13.98 5.25 -23.08
C ASP A 129 14.92 4.63 -22.04
N SER A 130 16.23 4.70 -22.29
CA SER A 130 17.25 4.27 -21.32
C SER A 130 17.20 5.14 -20.07
N TYR A 131 17.09 6.46 -20.22
CA TYR A 131 16.88 7.36 -19.08
C TYR A 131 15.52 7.17 -18.40
N LYS A 132 14.46 6.88 -19.17
CA LYS A 132 13.13 6.55 -18.61
C LYS A 132 13.18 5.32 -17.71
N ARG A 133 13.81 4.24 -18.17
CA ARG A 133 14.00 3.00 -17.39
C ARG A 133 14.81 3.24 -16.12
N ALA A 134 15.76 4.17 -16.18
CA ALA A 134 16.61 4.53 -15.05
C ALA A 134 16.01 5.59 -14.09
N GLY A 135 14.79 6.08 -14.33
CA GLY A 135 14.16 7.13 -13.52
C GLY A 135 14.82 8.52 -13.67
N LEU A 136 15.53 8.77 -14.77
CA LEU A 136 16.29 10.02 -15.00
C LEU A 136 15.60 10.95 -16.00
N ALA A 137 14.33 11.27 -15.78
CA ALA A 137 13.51 12.05 -16.73
C ALA A 137 14.10 13.44 -17.09
N GLU A 138 14.82 14.09 -16.17
CA GLU A 138 15.49 15.36 -16.45
C GLU A 138 16.66 15.20 -17.44
N GLN A 139 17.34 14.05 -17.45
CA GLN A 139 18.40 13.75 -18.41
C GLN A 139 17.82 13.40 -19.78
N ALA A 140 16.67 12.70 -19.82
CA ALA A 140 15.91 12.53 -21.06
C ALA A 140 15.54 13.89 -21.66
N LEU A 141 15.07 14.83 -20.84
CA LEU A 141 14.72 16.17 -21.32
C LEU A 141 15.95 17.00 -21.76
N LYS A 142 17.07 16.91 -21.05
CA LYS A 142 18.32 17.55 -21.49
C LYS A 142 18.77 17.00 -22.84
N THR A 143 18.66 15.68 -23.03
CA THR A 143 18.98 15.04 -24.31
C THR A 143 18.09 15.58 -25.42
N PHE A 144 16.78 15.71 -25.17
CA PHE A 144 15.82 16.29 -26.13
C PHE A 144 16.23 17.66 -26.66
N TYR A 145 16.61 18.60 -25.80
CA TYR A 145 17.04 19.93 -26.24
C TYR A 145 18.36 19.91 -27.01
N ARG A 146 19.23 18.92 -26.75
CA ARG A 146 20.51 18.75 -27.46
C ARG A 146 20.37 18.06 -28.82
N ILE A 147 19.21 17.51 -29.17
CA ILE A 147 19.01 16.82 -30.47
C ILE A 147 19.33 17.74 -31.64
N GLN A 148 19.01 19.04 -31.52
CA GLN A 148 19.30 20.04 -32.53
C GLN A 148 20.81 20.25 -32.76
N ASP A 149 21.65 20.01 -31.75
CA ASP A 149 23.11 20.08 -31.89
C ASP A 149 23.65 19.00 -32.85
N PHE A 150 22.86 17.99 -33.18
CA PHE A 150 23.21 16.88 -34.08
C PHE A 150 22.46 16.95 -35.41
N ASP A 151 21.92 18.12 -35.77
CA ASP A 151 21.15 18.37 -36.99
C ASP A 151 19.91 17.47 -37.16
N CYS A 152 19.44 16.86 -36.07
CA CYS A 152 18.24 16.04 -36.04
C CYS A 152 17.03 16.91 -35.66
N LYS A 153 15.96 16.85 -36.47
CA LYS A 153 14.70 17.57 -36.18
C LYS A 153 13.76 16.64 -35.40
N PRO A 154 13.28 17.03 -34.20
CA PRO A 154 12.36 16.20 -33.43
C PRO A 154 11.02 16.01 -34.14
N THR A 155 10.55 14.76 -34.24
CA THR A 155 9.18 14.46 -34.69
C THR A 155 8.27 14.17 -33.49
N VAL A 156 6.98 13.91 -33.76
CA VAL A 156 6.02 13.45 -32.75
C VAL A 156 6.51 12.23 -31.95
N LYS A 157 7.37 11.38 -32.55
CA LYS A 157 7.92 10.21 -31.85
C LYS A 157 8.82 10.64 -30.69
N ILE A 158 9.85 11.45 -30.94
CA ILE A 158 10.73 11.96 -29.87
C ILE A 158 9.93 12.70 -28.81
N TYR A 159 9.02 13.58 -29.22
CA TYR A 159 8.17 14.32 -28.29
C TYR A 159 7.37 13.38 -27.36
N ASN A 160 6.75 12.33 -27.91
CA ASN A 160 6.00 11.35 -27.12
C ASN A 160 6.89 10.59 -26.12
N HIS A 161 8.10 10.19 -26.50
CA HIS A 161 9.01 9.48 -25.58
C HIS A 161 9.50 10.38 -24.43
N VAL A 162 9.75 11.66 -24.69
CA VAL A 162 10.12 12.63 -23.64
C VAL A 162 8.95 12.88 -22.70
N LEU A 163 7.74 13.10 -23.23
CA LEU A 163 6.53 13.29 -22.42
C LEU A 163 6.23 12.05 -21.56
N ASP A 164 6.39 10.85 -22.12
CA ASP A 164 6.24 9.59 -21.39
C ASP A 164 7.31 9.43 -20.29
N ALA A 165 8.57 9.77 -20.56
CA ALA A 165 9.63 9.76 -19.56
C ALA A 165 9.35 10.73 -18.39
N LEU A 166 8.87 11.95 -18.69
CA LEU A 166 8.46 12.92 -17.67
C LEU A 166 7.25 12.43 -16.88
N LEU A 167 6.29 11.79 -17.53
CA LEU A 167 5.10 11.22 -16.90
C LEU A 167 5.42 10.03 -15.98
N ASN A 168 6.43 9.22 -16.33
CA ASN A 168 6.89 8.10 -15.51
C ASN A 168 7.38 8.57 -14.13
N GLU A 169 8.14 9.66 -14.12
CA GLU A 169 8.68 10.33 -12.92
C GLU A 169 7.73 11.37 -12.30
N ASN A 170 6.47 11.42 -12.75
CA ASN A 170 5.44 12.37 -12.29
C ASN A 170 5.89 13.86 -12.37
N LYS A 171 6.76 14.22 -13.33
CA LYS A 171 7.28 15.59 -13.53
C LYS A 171 6.26 16.49 -14.26
N PHE A 172 5.04 16.59 -13.73
CA PHE A 172 3.89 17.22 -14.40
C PHE A 172 4.12 18.68 -14.83
N GLN A 173 4.90 19.45 -14.06
CA GLN A 173 5.21 20.85 -14.35
C GLN A 173 6.01 21.03 -15.64
N MET A 174 6.77 20.01 -16.05
CA MET A 174 7.63 20.03 -17.24
C MET A 174 6.88 19.60 -18.51
N ILE A 175 5.74 18.93 -18.38
CA ILE A 175 4.97 18.37 -19.51
C ILE A 175 4.32 19.48 -20.36
N ILE A 176 3.70 20.49 -19.73
CA ILE A 176 3.01 21.58 -20.46
C ILE A 176 3.97 22.40 -21.35
N PRO A 177 5.16 22.83 -20.86
CA PRO A 177 6.14 23.50 -21.72
C PRO A 177 6.51 22.69 -22.98
N ILE A 178 6.69 21.38 -22.86
CA ILE A 178 7.04 20.50 -23.99
C ILE A 178 5.89 20.36 -24.97
N TYR A 179 4.66 20.21 -24.47
CA TYR A 179 3.47 20.24 -25.31
C TYR A 179 3.33 21.57 -26.09
N ASN A 180 3.61 22.70 -25.45
CA ASN A 180 3.57 24.00 -26.11
C ASN A 180 4.69 24.16 -27.15
N ASN A 181 5.88 23.59 -26.92
CA ASN A 181 6.95 23.56 -27.93
C ASN A 181 6.52 22.72 -29.15
N MET A 182 5.92 21.56 -28.92
CA MET A 182 5.39 20.71 -30.00
C MET A 182 4.37 21.46 -30.89
N LYS A 183 3.49 22.26 -30.27
CA LYS A 183 2.55 23.15 -30.99
C LYS A 183 3.24 24.26 -31.78
N LYS A 184 4.27 24.90 -31.20
CA LYS A 184 5.04 25.97 -31.86
C LYS A 184 5.83 25.45 -33.06
N ASP A 185 6.35 24.23 -32.95
CA ASP A 185 7.10 23.56 -34.00
C ASP A 185 6.20 23.06 -35.15
N GLY A 186 4.88 23.23 -35.04
CA GLY A 186 3.91 22.80 -36.05
C GLY A 186 3.76 21.29 -36.17
N VAL A 187 4.14 20.53 -35.12
CA VAL A 187 4.04 19.07 -35.13
C VAL A 187 2.58 18.66 -34.91
N GLU A 188 2.05 17.86 -35.83
CA GLU A 188 0.69 17.31 -35.70
C GLU A 188 0.62 16.30 -34.55
N LEU A 189 -0.37 16.52 -33.68
CA LEU A 189 -0.65 15.66 -32.54
C LEU A 189 -1.37 14.40 -33.01
N ASN A 190 -1.07 13.25 -32.41
CA ASN A 190 -1.78 12.01 -32.64
C ASN A 190 -2.45 11.49 -31.37
N VAL A 191 -3.24 10.42 -31.50
CA VAL A 191 -3.96 9.79 -30.39
C VAL A 191 -3.05 9.44 -29.21
N PHE A 192 -1.84 8.94 -29.48
CA PHE A 192 -0.86 8.61 -28.44
C PHE A 192 -0.42 9.84 -27.65
N THR A 193 -0.16 10.98 -28.32
CA THR A 193 0.21 12.21 -27.63
C THR A 193 -0.90 12.68 -26.69
N TYR A 194 -2.15 12.69 -27.18
CA TYR A 194 -3.30 13.06 -26.35
C TYR A 194 -3.47 12.12 -25.15
N ASN A 195 -3.32 10.80 -25.34
CA ASN A 195 -3.42 9.82 -24.25
C ASN A 195 -2.34 10.02 -23.16
N ILE A 196 -1.10 10.37 -23.53
CA ILE A 196 -0.04 10.72 -22.56
C ILE A 196 -0.44 11.96 -21.76
N LEU A 197 -0.94 13.00 -22.43
CA LEU A 197 -1.35 14.26 -21.79
C LEU A 197 -2.58 14.07 -20.89
N LEU A 198 -3.57 13.28 -21.32
CA LEU A 198 -4.72 12.89 -20.51
C LEU A 198 -4.26 12.18 -19.23
N LYS A 199 -3.39 11.18 -19.35
CA LYS A 199 -2.82 10.46 -18.21
C LYS A 199 -2.04 11.38 -17.27
N ALA A 200 -1.30 12.35 -17.81
CA ALA A 200 -0.60 13.37 -17.02
C ALA A 200 -1.56 14.27 -16.23
N LEU A 201 -2.63 14.76 -16.87
CA LEU A 201 -3.64 15.59 -16.21
C LEU A 201 -4.39 14.81 -15.12
N CYS A 202 -4.80 13.57 -15.41
CA CYS A 202 -5.47 12.68 -14.48
C CYS A 202 -4.59 12.32 -13.27
N LYS A 203 -3.32 11.95 -13.49
CA LYS A 203 -2.37 11.69 -12.39
C LYS A 203 -2.10 12.93 -11.52
N ASN A 204 -2.23 14.14 -12.09
CA ASN A 204 -2.10 15.40 -11.37
C ASN A 204 -3.44 15.93 -10.85
N ASN A 205 -4.47 15.07 -10.71
CA ASN A 205 -5.82 15.40 -10.21
C ASN A 205 -6.53 16.54 -10.95
N ARG A 206 -6.14 16.85 -12.20
CA ARG A 206 -6.75 17.91 -13.04
C ARG A 206 -7.69 17.34 -14.08
N VAL A 207 -8.74 16.65 -13.62
CA VAL A 207 -9.65 15.90 -14.50
C VAL A 207 -10.50 16.82 -15.40
N ASP A 208 -10.87 18.02 -14.94
CA ASP A 208 -11.62 18.97 -15.77
C ASP A 208 -10.77 19.45 -16.97
N GLY A 209 -9.47 19.61 -16.77
CA GLY A 209 -8.52 19.87 -17.85
C GLY A 209 -8.41 18.70 -18.82
N ALA A 210 -8.50 17.46 -18.32
CA ALA A 210 -8.49 16.26 -19.15
C ALA A 210 -9.77 16.17 -20.02
N TYR A 211 -10.93 16.52 -19.48
CA TYR A 211 -12.16 16.67 -20.26
C TYR A 211 -12.04 17.72 -21.38
N GLY A 212 -11.48 18.89 -21.06
CA GLY A 212 -11.20 19.92 -22.07
C GLY A 212 -10.30 19.39 -23.20
N LEU A 213 -9.32 18.57 -22.84
CA LEU A 213 -8.39 17.96 -23.79
C LEU A 213 -9.04 16.89 -24.67
N LEU A 214 -9.99 16.08 -24.16
CA LEU A 214 -10.80 15.17 -24.99
C LEU A 214 -11.60 15.91 -26.07
N VAL A 215 -12.17 17.07 -25.70
CA VAL A 215 -12.93 17.90 -26.63
C VAL A 215 -12.01 18.54 -27.67
N GLU A 216 -10.82 19.01 -27.26
CA GLU A 216 -9.79 19.51 -28.18
C GLU A 216 -9.36 18.43 -29.17
N MET A 217 -9.09 17.22 -28.69
CA MET A 217 -8.70 16.06 -29.49
C MET A 217 -9.72 15.81 -30.62
N SER A 218 -11.01 15.75 -30.28
CA SER A 218 -12.11 15.56 -31.24
C SER A 218 -12.19 16.69 -32.28
N LYS A 219 -12.04 17.95 -31.84
CA LYS A 219 -12.07 19.14 -32.74
C LYS A 219 -10.91 19.18 -33.72
N LYS A 220 -9.78 18.54 -33.37
CA LYS A 220 -8.58 18.47 -34.22
C LYS A 220 -8.60 17.28 -35.19
N GLY A 221 -9.71 16.55 -35.27
CA GLY A 221 -9.84 15.38 -36.15
C GLY A 221 -9.18 14.11 -35.61
N CYS A 222 -8.75 14.11 -34.33
CA CYS A 222 -8.33 12.91 -33.63
C CYS A 222 -9.50 12.38 -32.81
N SER A 223 -10.06 11.21 -33.15
CA SER A 223 -11.14 10.63 -32.36
C SER A 223 -10.59 10.01 -31.07
N PRO A 224 -11.11 10.36 -29.88
CA PRO A 224 -10.77 9.69 -28.64
C PRO A 224 -11.02 8.19 -28.73
N ASP A 225 -10.09 7.40 -28.19
CA ASP A 225 -10.17 5.94 -28.18
C ASP A 225 -10.58 5.42 -26.79
N ASP A 226 -10.68 4.09 -26.67
CA ASP A 226 -11.02 3.43 -25.41
C ASP A 226 -10.05 3.79 -24.27
N VAL A 227 -8.77 3.99 -24.60
CA VAL A 227 -7.74 4.38 -23.62
C VAL A 227 -7.99 5.82 -23.14
N SER A 228 -8.36 6.74 -24.04
CA SER A 228 -8.71 8.11 -23.70
C SER A 228 -9.85 8.17 -22.67
N TYR A 229 -10.96 7.47 -22.94
CA TYR A 229 -12.13 7.46 -22.05
C TYR A 229 -11.86 6.71 -20.74
N THR A 230 -11.28 5.51 -20.80
CA THR A 230 -10.98 4.70 -19.61
C THR A 230 -10.04 5.42 -18.64
N THR A 231 -9.07 6.19 -19.16
CA THR A 231 -8.15 6.99 -18.35
C THR A 231 -8.89 8.03 -17.51
N ILE A 232 -9.84 8.75 -18.12
CA ILE A 232 -10.63 9.76 -17.41
C ILE A 232 -11.62 9.12 -16.45
N VAL A 233 -12.33 8.06 -16.86
CA VAL A 233 -13.26 7.33 -15.99
C VAL A 233 -12.55 6.82 -14.74
N SER A 234 -11.39 6.17 -14.90
CA SER A 234 -10.59 5.70 -13.76
C SER A 234 -10.16 6.85 -12.84
N SER A 235 -9.83 8.01 -13.41
CA SER A 235 -9.47 9.20 -12.63
C SER A 235 -10.64 9.79 -11.87
N LEU A 236 -11.83 9.87 -12.48
CA LEU A 236 -13.05 10.34 -11.81
C LEU A 236 -13.43 9.43 -10.65
N CYS A 237 -13.38 8.11 -10.85
CA CYS A 237 -13.63 7.13 -9.80
C CYS A 237 -12.65 7.27 -8.63
N LYS A 238 -11.36 7.46 -8.90
CA LYS A 238 -10.34 7.71 -7.86
C LYS A 238 -10.61 8.97 -7.04
N LEU A 239 -11.21 10.00 -7.65
CA LEU A 239 -11.60 11.23 -6.98
C LEU A 239 -13.01 11.19 -6.35
N GLY A 240 -13.72 10.05 -6.42
CA GLY A 240 -15.08 9.93 -5.91
C GLY A 240 -16.17 10.61 -6.76
N ARG A 241 -15.82 11.15 -7.94
CA ARG A 241 -16.77 11.78 -8.88
C ARG A 241 -17.53 10.72 -9.70
N LEU A 242 -18.18 9.78 -9.02
CA LEU A 242 -18.77 8.57 -9.61
C LEU A 242 -19.92 8.86 -10.59
N LYS A 243 -20.75 9.87 -10.29
CA LYS A 243 -21.87 10.27 -11.16
C LYS A 243 -21.37 10.73 -12.53
N GLU A 244 -20.36 11.59 -12.55
CA GLU A 244 -19.76 12.09 -13.79
C GLU A 244 -19.06 10.98 -14.57
N ALA A 245 -18.41 10.05 -13.86
CA ALA A 245 -17.81 8.87 -14.49
C ALA A 245 -18.88 8.03 -15.19
N ARG A 246 -20.03 7.79 -14.53
CA ARG A 246 -21.15 7.04 -15.09
C ARG A 246 -21.76 7.75 -16.30
N GLU A 247 -21.98 9.06 -16.22
CA GLU A 247 -22.48 9.85 -17.35
C GLU A 247 -21.54 9.79 -18.55
N LEU A 248 -20.22 9.83 -18.33
CA LEU A 248 -19.24 9.73 -19.42
C LEU A 248 -19.34 8.38 -20.13
N VAL A 249 -19.39 7.27 -19.39
CA VAL A 249 -19.54 5.92 -19.95
C VAL A 249 -20.87 5.76 -20.68
N ALA A 250 -21.95 6.35 -20.16
CA ALA A 250 -23.27 6.30 -20.82
C ALA A 250 -23.32 7.06 -22.15
N ARG A 251 -22.51 8.12 -22.32
CA ARG A 251 -22.47 8.94 -23.54
C ARG A 251 -21.61 8.34 -24.66
N VAL A 252 -20.70 7.43 -24.34
CA VAL A 252 -19.81 6.77 -25.31
C VAL A 252 -20.31 5.36 -25.60
N ASN A 253 -19.79 4.70 -26.63
CA ASN A 253 -19.98 3.26 -26.78
C ASN A 253 -19.01 2.57 -25.80
N PRO A 254 -19.48 2.09 -24.64
CA PRO A 254 -18.59 1.71 -23.56
C PRO A 254 -17.93 0.36 -23.85
N THR A 255 -16.66 0.23 -23.50
CA THR A 255 -15.91 -1.02 -23.61
C THR A 255 -15.74 -1.69 -22.26
N VAL A 256 -15.36 -2.98 -22.27
CA VAL A 256 -15.12 -3.76 -21.04
C VAL A 256 -14.17 -3.03 -20.07
N PRO A 257 -13.05 -2.41 -20.49
CA PRO A 257 -12.19 -1.64 -19.58
C PRO A 257 -12.89 -0.44 -18.92
N ALA A 258 -13.77 0.26 -19.64
CA ALA A 258 -14.50 1.41 -19.11
C ALA A 258 -15.51 0.98 -18.03
N TYR A 259 -16.26 -0.10 -18.26
CA TYR A 259 -17.13 -0.68 -17.24
C TYR A 259 -16.34 -1.22 -16.04
N ASN A 260 -15.23 -1.93 -16.27
CA ASN A 260 -14.37 -2.42 -15.18
C ASN A 260 -13.83 -1.27 -14.32
N ALA A 261 -13.46 -0.14 -14.94
CA ALA A 261 -13.05 1.06 -14.21
C ALA A 261 -14.18 1.64 -13.36
N LEU A 262 -15.41 1.69 -13.88
CA LEU A 262 -16.58 2.12 -13.11
C LEU A 262 -16.91 1.17 -11.95
N ILE A 263 -17.03 -0.13 -12.24
CA ILE A 263 -17.36 -1.17 -11.25
C ILE A 263 -16.34 -1.14 -10.12
N ASN A 264 -15.04 -1.10 -10.43
CA ASN A 264 -13.98 -0.94 -9.42
C ASN A 264 -14.11 0.39 -8.66
N GLY A 265 -14.51 1.48 -9.34
CA GLY A 265 -14.82 2.75 -8.71
C GLY A 265 -15.92 2.65 -7.66
N PHE A 266 -17.11 2.17 -8.04
CA PHE A 266 -18.23 1.99 -7.11
C PHE A 266 -17.91 1.02 -5.98
N CYS A 267 -17.23 -0.10 -6.28
CA CYS A 267 -16.76 -1.06 -5.28
C CYS A 267 -15.83 -0.43 -4.22
N ARG A 268 -14.87 0.41 -4.63
CA ARG A 268 -13.95 1.10 -3.71
C ARG A 268 -14.64 2.10 -2.79
N HIS A 269 -15.76 2.66 -3.23
CA HIS A 269 -16.61 3.55 -2.44
C HIS A 269 -17.75 2.80 -1.74
N LEU A 270 -17.66 1.46 -1.64
CA LEU A 270 -18.59 0.57 -0.96
C LEU A 270 -20.03 0.60 -1.49
N ASP A 271 -20.24 1.11 -2.71
CA ASP A 271 -21.54 1.07 -3.40
C ASP A 271 -21.63 -0.19 -4.28
N ILE A 272 -21.75 -1.33 -3.62
CA ILE A 272 -21.80 -2.65 -4.27
C ILE A 272 -23.08 -2.80 -5.11
N LYS A 273 -24.18 -2.17 -4.69
CA LYS A 273 -25.45 -2.21 -5.42
C LYS A 273 -25.29 -1.66 -6.84
N GLU A 274 -24.60 -0.53 -7.00
CA GLU A 274 -24.36 0.00 -8.34
C GLU A 274 -23.38 -0.83 -9.16
N ALA A 275 -22.43 -1.52 -8.52
CA ALA A 275 -21.57 -2.47 -9.22
C ALA A 275 -22.37 -3.60 -9.88
N PHE A 276 -23.40 -4.13 -9.21
CA PHE A 276 -24.31 -5.13 -9.77
C PHE A 276 -25.17 -4.56 -10.91
N ILE A 277 -25.71 -3.35 -10.76
CA ILE A 277 -26.49 -2.69 -11.82
C ILE A 277 -25.62 -2.51 -13.08
N LEU A 278 -24.35 -2.14 -12.92
CA LEU A 278 -23.43 -2.02 -14.05
C LEU A 278 -23.09 -3.37 -14.69
N LEU A 279 -22.96 -4.44 -13.90
CA LEU A 279 -22.79 -5.80 -14.42
C LEU A 279 -24.00 -6.23 -15.25
N ASP A 280 -25.22 -5.97 -14.78
CA ASP A 280 -26.46 -6.24 -15.51
C ASP A 280 -26.57 -5.40 -16.79
N GLU A 281 -26.18 -4.13 -16.70
CA GLU A 281 -26.14 -3.22 -17.84
C GLU A 281 -25.19 -3.74 -18.93
N MET A 282 -23.96 -4.17 -18.56
CA MET A 282 -23.01 -4.79 -19.49
C MET A 282 -23.66 -5.96 -20.25
N MET A 283 -24.35 -6.83 -19.53
CA MET A 283 -25.01 -8.00 -20.11
C MET A 283 -26.18 -7.60 -21.03
N SER A 284 -26.98 -6.61 -20.65
CA SER A 284 -28.09 -6.10 -21.47
C SER A 284 -27.64 -5.45 -22.77
N ARG A 285 -26.40 -4.95 -22.82
CA ARG A 285 -25.76 -4.34 -24.00
C ARG A 285 -24.91 -5.33 -24.79
N GLU A 286 -24.99 -6.63 -24.49
CA GLU A 286 -24.18 -7.68 -25.13
C GLU A 286 -22.67 -7.50 -24.96
N ILE A 287 -22.23 -6.76 -23.93
CA ILE A 287 -20.83 -6.58 -23.57
C ILE A 287 -20.48 -7.67 -22.57
N VAL A 288 -19.72 -8.68 -23.01
CA VAL A 288 -19.38 -9.86 -22.20
C VAL A 288 -18.46 -9.47 -21.02
N PRO A 289 -18.89 -9.64 -19.76
CA PRO A 289 -18.03 -9.46 -18.59
C PRO A 289 -16.88 -10.46 -18.59
N ASN A 290 -15.70 -10.06 -18.15
CA ASN A 290 -14.52 -10.91 -18.12
C ASN A 290 -14.05 -11.20 -16.69
N VAL A 291 -12.95 -11.96 -16.56
CA VAL A 291 -12.38 -12.33 -15.25
C VAL A 291 -12.09 -11.10 -14.37
N ILE A 292 -11.71 -9.97 -14.95
CA ILE A 292 -11.45 -8.73 -14.19
C ILE A 292 -12.77 -8.18 -13.64
N THR A 293 -13.86 -8.20 -14.42
CA THR A 293 -15.18 -7.73 -13.98
C THR A 293 -15.66 -8.48 -12.75
N TYR A 294 -15.73 -9.81 -12.85
CA TYR A 294 -16.21 -10.68 -11.76
C TYR A 294 -15.29 -10.64 -10.54
N THR A 295 -13.98 -10.72 -10.76
CA THR A 295 -13.00 -10.72 -9.66
C THR A 295 -13.00 -9.41 -8.89
N THR A 296 -13.26 -8.28 -9.55
CA THR A 296 -13.37 -6.97 -8.86
C THR A 296 -14.55 -6.94 -7.90
N ILE A 297 -15.71 -7.46 -8.32
CA ILE A 297 -16.91 -7.52 -7.47
C ILE A 297 -16.71 -8.51 -6.33
N ILE A 298 -16.16 -9.70 -6.63
CA ILE A 298 -15.84 -10.74 -5.64
C ILE A 298 -14.85 -10.21 -4.60
N ASP A 299 -13.80 -9.50 -5.01
CA ASP A 299 -12.82 -8.89 -4.11
C ASP A 299 -13.46 -7.82 -3.21
N ALA A 300 -14.32 -6.98 -3.77
CA ALA A 300 -15.06 -5.98 -3.00
C ALA A 300 -15.95 -6.62 -1.94
N LEU A 301 -16.78 -7.59 -2.33
CA LEU A 301 -17.67 -8.34 -1.43
C LEU A 301 -16.89 -9.09 -0.34
N SER A 302 -15.79 -9.74 -0.72
CA SER A 302 -14.92 -10.44 0.22
C SER A 302 -14.27 -9.47 1.22
N ASN A 303 -13.94 -8.26 0.78
CA ASN A 303 -13.40 -7.23 1.65
C ASN A 303 -14.43 -6.64 2.61
N THR A 304 -15.71 -6.61 2.23
CA THR A 304 -16.84 -6.19 3.08
C THR A 304 -17.47 -7.33 3.87
N MET A 305 -16.86 -8.52 3.88
CA MET A 305 -17.33 -9.73 4.60
C MET A 305 -18.67 -10.30 4.11
N ASP A 306 -19.16 -9.87 2.93
CA ASP A 306 -20.34 -10.44 2.27
C ASP A 306 -19.92 -11.59 1.32
N VAL A 307 -19.35 -12.64 1.92
CA VAL A 307 -18.82 -13.80 1.19
C VAL A 307 -19.92 -14.62 0.52
N ASP A 308 -21.15 -14.56 1.03
CA ASP A 308 -22.28 -15.31 0.50
C ASP A 308 -22.66 -14.77 -0.89
N GLN A 309 -22.75 -13.45 -1.05
CA GLN A 309 -22.89 -12.85 -2.39
C GLN A 309 -21.65 -13.07 -3.26
N ALA A 310 -20.45 -13.06 -2.69
CA ALA A 310 -19.23 -13.32 -3.46
C ALA A 310 -19.25 -14.72 -4.12
N LEU A 311 -19.78 -15.74 -3.41
CA LEU A 311 -19.99 -17.08 -3.95
C LEU A 311 -21.06 -17.12 -5.05
N VAL A 312 -22.14 -16.33 -4.92
CA VAL A 312 -23.16 -16.20 -5.99
C VAL A 312 -22.54 -15.63 -7.26
N VAL A 313 -21.70 -14.60 -7.13
CA VAL A 313 -20.98 -14.00 -8.27
C VAL A 313 -20.00 -14.99 -8.89
N LEU A 314 -19.29 -15.79 -8.07
CA LEU A 314 -18.44 -16.88 -8.56
C LEU A 314 -19.25 -17.93 -9.33
N ALA A 315 -20.42 -18.34 -8.83
CA ALA A 315 -21.28 -19.28 -9.53
C ALA A 315 -21.77 -18.73 -10.88
N GLN A 316 -22.16 -17.44 -10.92
CA GLN A 316 -22.51 -16.75 -12.16
C GLN A 316 -21.34 -16.75 -13.16
N MET A 317 -20.12 -16.54 -12.67
CA MET A 317 -18.90 -16.55 -13.48
C MET A 317 -18.72 -17.91 -14.20
N PHE A 318 -18.89 -19.02 -13.48
CA PHE A 318 -18.85 -20.38 -14.05
C PHE A 318 -19.97 -20.65 -15.07
N VAL A 319 -21.22 -20.29 -14.74
CA VAL A 319 -22.38 -20.49 -15.64
C VAL A 319 -22.18 -19.77 -16.98
N ARG A 320 -21.43 -18.66 -16.98
CA ARG A 320 -21.10 -17.89 -18.18
C ARG A 320 -19.84 -18.37 -18.90
N GLY A 321 -19.22 -19.46 -18.44
CA GLY A 321 -17.99 -20.00 -19.03
C GLY A 321 -16.76 -19.11 -18.81
N CYS A 322 -16.81 -18.19 -17.84
CA CYS A 322 -15.67 -17.37 -17.47
C CYS A 322 -14.90 -18.10 -16.37
N GLN A 323 -13.64 -18.45 -16.59
CA GLN A 323 -12.87 -19.23 -15.62
C GLN A 323 -12.26 -18.31 -14.55
N PRO A 324 -12.44 -18.61 -13.25
CA PRO A 324 -11.80 -17.87 -12.17
C PRO A 324 -10.28 -18.03 -12.27
N ASN A 325 -9.56 -17.03 -11.75
CA ASN A 325 -8.12 -17.10 -11.63
C ASN A 325 -7.70 -17.15 -10.16
N ILE A 326 -6.40 -17.26 -9.94
CA ILE A 326 -5.81 -17.25 -8.61
C ILE A 326 -6.24 -16.06 -7.74
N HIS A 327 -6.44 -14.88 -8.33
CA HIS A 327 -6.87 -13.70 -7.59
C HIS A 327 -8.33 -13.85 -7.14
N THR A 328 -9.21 -14.41 -7.97
CA THR A 328 -10.61 -14.69 -7.61
C THR A 328 -10.68 -15.56 -6.35
N PHE A 329 -9.95 -16.67 -6.33
CA PHE A 329 -9.91 -17.58 -5.18
C PHE A 329 -9.21 -16.97 -3.96
N THR A 330 -8.10 -16.25 -4.16
CA THR A 330 -7.38 -15.56 -3.07
C THR A 330 -8.28 -14.54 -2.36
N SER A 331 -9.05 -13.76 -3.13
CA SER A 331 -10.00 -12.79 -2.58
C SER A 331 -11.08 -13.47 -1.74
N LEU A 332 -11.68 -14.57 -2.23
CA LEU A 332 -12.68 -15.33 -1.49
C LEU A 332 -12.13 -15.91 -0.18
N MET A 333 -10.95 -16.54 -0.22
CA MET A 333 -10.28 -17.05 0.98
C MET A 333 -10.06 -15.94 2.02
N ASN A 334 -9.57 -14.77 1.59
CA ASN A 334 -9.39 -13.62 2.48
C ASN A 334 -10.73 -13.19 3.12
N GLY A 335 -11.83 -13.22 2.36
CA GLY A 335 -13.17 -12.95 2.87
C GLY A 335 -13.60 -13.94 3.95
N PHE A 336 -13.47 -15.24 3.69
CA PHE A 336 -13.81 -16.29 4.68
C PHE A 336 -12.95 -16.18 5.93
N PHE A 337 -11.64 -15.97 5.80
CA PHE A 337 -10.78 -15.73 6.95
C PHE A 337 -11.16 -14.46 7.74
N LYS A 338 -11.74 -13.43 7.10
CA LYS A 338 -12.23 -12.23 7.80
C LYS A 338 -13.54 -12.49 8.56
N LYS A 339 -14.37 -13.42 8.08
CA LYS A 339 -15.58 -13.92 8.74
C LYS A 339 -15.28 -15.00 9.79
N GLU A 340 -14.00 -15.26 10.09
CA GLU A 340 -13.54 -16.33 11.00
C GLU A 340 -13.98 -17.76 10.57
N ALA A 341 -14.41 -17.91 9.33
CA ALA A 341 -14.87 -19.15 8.71
C ALA A 341 -13.69 -19.91 8.09
N VAL A 342 -12.84 -20.51 8.94
CA VAL A 342 -11.56 -21.10 8.54
C VAL A 342 -11.74 -22.33 7.65
N HIS A 343 -12.72 -23.19 7.93
CA HIS A 343 -12.94 -24.42 7.15
C HIS A 343 -13.35 -24.09 5.70
N GLU A 344 -14.28 -23.16 5.52
CA GLU A 344 -14.74 -22.71 4.23
C GLU A 344 -13.63 -22.03 3.42
N ALA A 345 -12.71 -21.32 4.08
CA ALA A 345 -11.52 -20.77 3.41
C ALA A 345 -10.62 -21.88 2.84
N LEU A 346 -10.49 -23.01 3.54
CA LEU A 346 -9.68 -24.14 3.09
C LEU A 346 -10.39 -24.96 2.00
N ASP A 347 -11.73 -25.05 2.05
CA ASP A 347 -12.51 -25.63 0.94
C ASP A 347 -12.30 -24.82 -0.35
N VAL A 348 -12.19 -23.49 -0.25
CA VAL A 348 -11.86 -22.62 -1.40
C VAL A 348 -10.43 -22.87 -1.89
N TRP A 349 -9.47 -23.14 -1.00
CA TRP A 349 -8.11 -23.53 -1.37
C TRP A 349 -8.09 -24.85 -2.16
N ASP A 350 -8.79 -25.87 -1.65
CA ASP A 350 -8.86 -27.18 -2.30
C ASP A 350 -9.56 -27.09 -3.65
N ARG A 351 -10.62 -26.27 -3.75
CA ARG A 351 -11.27 -25.97 -5.02
C ARG A 351 -10.32 -25.29 -6.01
N MET A 352 -9.55 -24.30 -5.58
CA MET A 352 -8.57 -23.63 -6.44
C MET A 352 -7.55 -24.64 -7.00
N ALA A 353 -7.06 -25.57 -6.18
CA ALA A 353 -6.18 -26.65 -6.62
C ALA A 353 -6.87 -27.61 -7.60
N GLY A 354 -8.14 -27.98 -7.34
CA GLY A 354 -8.95 -28.84 -8.22
C GLY A 354 -9.23 -28.23 -9.60
N GLU A 355 -9.31 -26.90 -9.69
CA GLU A 355 -9.45 -26.15 -10.94
C GLU A 355 -8.10 -25.90 -11.65
N GLY A 356 -6.99 -26.43 -11.12
CA GLY A 356 -5.65 -26.28 -11.71
C GLY A 356 -5.06 -24.88 -11.59
N CYS A 357 -5.51 -24.09 -10.61
CA CYS A 357 -4.93 -22.77 -10.32
C CYS A 357 -3.78 -22.91 -9.30
N ASP A 358 -2.53 -22.93 -9.78
CA ASP A 358 -1.35 -23.11 -8.92
C ASP A 358 -1.14 -21.92 -7.96
N PRO A 359 -1.15 -22.13 -6.62
CA PRO A 359 -0.96 -21.05 -5.67
C PRO A 359 0.40 -20.35 -5.82
N ASN A 360 0.40 -19.04 -5.62
CA ASN A 360 1.61 -18.21 -5.63
C ASN A 360 1.91 -17.66 -4.22
N VAL A 361 3.03 -16.93 -4.08
CA VAL A 361 3.46 -16.33 -2.81
C VAL A 361 2.36 -15.46 -2.16
N VAL A 362 1.56 -14.75 -2.95
CA VAL A 362 0.46 -13.91 -2.42
C VAL A 362 -0.64 -14.79 -1.83
N THR A 363 -0.99 -15.88 -2.50
CA THR A 363 -2.03 -16.82 -2.08
C THR A 363 -1.67 -17.50 -0.77
N TYR A 364 -0.43 -18.02 -0.67
CA TYR A 364 0.11 -18.56 0.58
C TYR A 364 0.10 -17.52 1.69
N ASN A 365 0.59 -16.31 1.44
CA ASN A 365 0.59 -15.25 2.45
C ASN A 365 -0.81 -14.88 2.94
N THR A 366 -1.84 -14.93 2.09
CA THR A 366 -3.24 -14.74 2.49
C THR A 366 -3.72 -15.84 3.43
N VAL A 367 -3.42 -17.10 3.12
CA VAL A 367 -3.76 -18.25 3.99
C VAL A 367 -3.02 -18.17 5.32
N LEU A 368 -1.71 -17.94 5.31
CA LEU A 368 -0.91 -17.79 6.51
C LEU A 368 -1.42 -16.67 7.41
N GLN A 369 -1.72 -15.50 6.82
CA GLN A 369 -2.27 -14.36 7.55
C GLN A 369 -3.64 -14.67 8.14
N GLY A 370 -4.51 -15.34 7.37
CA GLY A 370 -5.84 -15.75 7.78
C GLY A 370 -5.79 -16.76 8.93
N LEU A 371 -4.97 -17.80 8.83
CA LEU A 371 -4.80 -18.82 9.86
C LEU A 371 -4.21 -18.24 11.15
N CYS A 372 -3.14 -17.44 11.06
CA CYS A 372 -2.55 -16.76 12.21
C CYS A 372 -3.55 -15.85 12.93
N ARG A 373 -4.35 -15.06 12.18
CA ARG A 373 -5.35 -14.17 12.77
C ARG A 373 -6.45 -14.93 13.50
N ASN A 374 -6.86 -16.09 12.96
CA ASN A 374 -7.88 -16.95 13.56
C ASN A 374 -7.29 -17.95 14.58
N GLY A 375 -6.06 -17.74 15.05
CA GLY A 375 -5.44 -18.59 16.10
C GLY A 375 -5.01 -19.99 15.65
N ASN A 376 -5.12 -20.34 14.36
CA ASN A 376 -4.81 -21.66 13.82
C ASN A 376 -3.33 -21.78 13.41
N LEU A 377 -2.43 -21.60 14.40
CA LEU A 377 -1.00 -21.45 14.15
C LEU A 377 -0.31 -22.72 13.63
N ASP A 378 -0.70 -23.89 14.13
CA ASP A 378 -0.14 -25.17 13.67
C ASP A 378 -0.39 -25.39 12.18
N MET A 379 -1.60 -25.07 11.73
CA MET A 379 -1.94 -25.15 10.31
C MET A 379 -1.18 -24.10 9.51
N ALA A 380 -1.00 -22.88 10.02
CA ALA A 380 -0.18 -21.86 9.36
C ALA A 380 1.27 -22.34 9.15
N LEU A 381 1.89 -22.96 10.16
CA LEU A 381 3.24 -23.54 10.03
C LEU A 381 3.28 -24.68 9.00
N SER A 382 2.25 -25.53 8.94
CA SER A 382 2.15 -26.58 7.93
C SER A 382 2.07 -26.04 6.50
N PHE A 383 1.31 -24.96 6.28
CA PHE A 383 1.22 -24.28 4.98
C PHE A 383 2.54 -23.60 4.60
N PHE A 384 3.29 -23.09 5.58
CA PHE A 384 4.62 -22.55 5.34
C PHE A 384 5.61 -23.63 4.90
N ASP A 385 5.59 -24.81 5.54
CA ASP A 385 6.42 -25.93 5.11
C ASP A 385 6.00 -26.45 3.72
N GLN A 386 4.69 -26.51 3.43
CA GLN A 386 4.18 -26.84 2.10
C GLN A 386 4.64 -25.85 1.04
N MET A 387 4.64 -24.55 1.34
CA MET A 387 5.14 -23.49 0.44
C MET A 387 6.60 -23.74 0.06
N VAL A 388 7.45 -24.07 1.05
CA VAL A 388 8.87 -24.37 0.84
C VAL A 388 9.07 -25.65 0.03
N VAL A 389 8.33 -26.72 0.35
CA VAL A 389 8.39 -28.00 -0.38
C VAL A 389 7.94 -27.85 -1.83
N SER A 390 6.97 -26.96 -2.09
CA SER A 390 6.47 -26.66 -3.43
C SER A 390 7.42 -25.77 -4.25
N GLY A 391 8.61 -25.44 -3.72
CA GLY A 391 9.60 -24.60 -4.40
C GLY A 391 9.25 -23.12 -4.46
N ILE A 392 8.23 -22.67 -3.71
CA ILE A 392 7.80 -21.27 -3.67
C ILE A 392 8.58 -20.58 -2.57
N SER A 393 9.49 -19.67 -2.94
CA SER A 393 10.36 -18.99 -1.98
C SER A 393 9.57 -18.06 -1.04
N PRO A 394 9.63 -18.27 0.29
CA PRO A 394 9.12 -17.31 1.26
C PRO A 394 9.79 -15.95 1.10
N ASN A 395 9.02 -14.88 1.31
CA ASN A 395 9.53 -13.51 1.29
C ASN A 395 9.38 -12.85 2.65
N VAL A 396 9.81 -11.59 2.76
CA VAL A 396 9.74 -10.82 4.02
C VAL A 396 8.33 -10.84 4.62
N ARG A 397 7.29 -10.67 3.79
CA ARG A 397 5.89 -10.69 4.25
C ARG A 397 5.49 -12.03 4.86
N THR A 398 5.94 -13.14 4.27
CA THR A 398 5.71 -14.51 4.79
C THR A 398 6.25 -14.64 6.21
N TYR A 399 7.52 -14.29 6.40
CA TYR A 399 8.17 -14.38 7.71
C TYR A 399 7.58 -13.40 8.72
N SER A 400 7.33 -12.14 8.35
CA SER A 400 6.71 -11.16 9.25
C SER A 400 5.33 -11.61 9.74
N THR A 401 4.55 -12.24 8.87
CA THR A 401 3.20 -12.76 9.20
C THR A 401 3.27 -13.89 10.21
N LEU A 402 4.22 -14.80 10.06
CA LEU A 402 4.44 -15.89 11.03
C LEU A 402 5.01 -15.36 12.36
N ILE A 403 5.97 -14.44 12.32
CA ILE A 403 6.55 -13.80 13.52
C ILE A 403 5.45 -13.08 14.32
N ASP A 404 4.58 -12.33 13.65
CA ASP A 404 3.43 -11.65 14.26
C ASP A 404 2.43 -12.66 14.87
N GLY A 405 2.09 -13.73 14.13
CA GLY A 405 1.21 -14.80 14.63
C GLY A 405 1.77 -15.52 15.85
N LEU A 406 3.04 -15.94 15.80
CA LEU A 406 3.76 -16.59 16.90
C LEU A 406 3.86 -15.64 18.11
N GLY A 407 4.23 -14.38 17.89
CA GLY A 407 4.26 -13.35 18.93
C GLY A 407 2.91 -13.14 19.62
N LYS A 408 1.82 -13.08 18.83
CA LYS A 408 0.44 -12.94 19.36
C LYS A 408 -0.01 -14.14 20.18
N SER A 409 0.41 -15.35 19.81
CA SER A 409 0.16 -16.57 20.60
C SER A 409 1.03 -16.68 21.86
N GLY A 410 2.05 -15.82 22.01
CA GLY A 410 2.99 -15.84 23.13
C GLY A 410 4.21 -16.75 22.93
N ASP A 411 4.33 -17.41 21.78
CA ASP A 411 5.49 -18.25 21.41
C ASP A 411 6.63 -17.42 20.84
N LEU A 412 7.41 -16.81 21.75
CA LEU A 412 8.59 -16.02 21.36
C LEU A 412 9.71 -16.90 20.76
N ASP A 413 9.84 -18.15 21.20
CA ASP A 413 10.87 -19.06 20.69
C ASP A 413 10.61 -19.43 19.23
N GLY A 414 9.35 -19.71 18.89
CA GLY A 414 8.90 -19.89 17.51
C GLY A 414 9.15 -18.63 16.67
N ALA A 415 8.79 -17.45 17.18
CA ALA A 415 9.03 -16.18 16.49
C ALA A 415 10.53 -15.96 16.20
N ALA A 416 11.40 -16.23 17.18
CA ALA A 416 12.85 -16.14 17.02
C ALA A 416 13.40 -17.17 16.02
N LYS A 417 12.85 -18.39 15.98
CA LYS A 417 13.19 -19.39 14.96
C LYS A 417 12.84 -18.90 13.56
N MET A 418 11.67 -18.30 13.36
CA MET A 418 11.26 -17.74 12.06
C MET A 418 12.14 -16.55 11.64
N TRP A 419 12.51 -15.68 12.59
CA TRP A 419 13.48 -14.61 12.35
C TRP A 419 14.84 -15.15 11.89
N ASN A 420 15.38 -16.15 12.58
CA ASN A 420 16.65 -16.75 12.19
C ASN A 420 16.56 -17.46 10.83
N LYS A 421 15.44 -18.15 10.54
CA LYS A 421 15.20 -18.76 9.22
C LYS A 421 15.16 -17.70 8.11
N MET A 422 14.53 -16.56 8.37
CA MET A 422 14.49 -15.42 7.46
C MET A 422 15.90 -14.93 7.11
N VAL A 423 16.72 -14.64 8.12
CA VAL A 423 18.09 -14.13 7.95
C VAL A 423 19.00 -15.16 7.25
N THR A 424 18.94 -16.43 7.67
CA THR A 424 19.77 -17.51 7.09
C THR A 424 19.45 -17.82 5.64
N CYS A 425 18.21 -17.55 5.19
CA CYS A 425 17.82 -17.68 3.78
C CYS A 425 18.20 -16.46 2.93
N GLY A 426 18.93 -15.48 3.48
CA GLY A 426 19.29 -14.24 2.77
C GLY A 426 18.12 -13.28 2.57
N CYS A 427 17.00 -13.49 3.28
CA CYS A 427 15.85 -12.59 3.25
C CYS A 427 16.05 -11.49 4.29
N HIS A 428 16.44 -10.29 3.86
CA HIS A 428 16.76 -9.20 4.78
C HIS A 428 15.51 -8.64 5.48
N PRO A 429 15.50 -8.54 6.83
CA PRO A 429 14.41 -7.91 7.57
C PRO A 429 14.17 -6.47 7.14
N ASN A 430 12.89 -6.11 6.96
CA ASN A 430 12.46 -4.73 6.76
C ASN A 430 11.83 -4.18 8.04
N THR A 431 11.44 -2.90 8.02
CA THR A 431 10.80 -2.22 9.16
C THR A 431 9.63 -3.02 9.73
N VAL A 432 8.78 -3.64 8.90
CA VAL A 432 7.63 -4.44 9.35
C VAL A 432 8.08 -5.68 10.13
N ALA A 433 9.06 -6.44 9.63
CA ALA A 433 9.58 -7.61 10.34
C ALA A 433 10.13 -7.24 11.72
N PHE A 434 10.89 -6.14 11.81
CA PHE A 434 11.38 -5.61 13.07
C PHE A 434 10.24 -5.20 14.00
N THR A 435 9.24 -4.47 13.51
CA THR A 435 8.05 -4.09 14.31
C THR A 435 7.33 -5.32 14.88
N CYS A 436 7.15 -6.39 14.09
CA CYS A 436 6.54 -7.64 14.57
C CYS A 436 7.37 -8.29 15.69
N MET A 437 8.69 -8.28 15.58
CA MET A 437 9.57 -8.80 16.64
C MET A 437 9.58 -7.91 17.89
N VAL A 438 9.51 -6.58 17.73
CA VAL A 438 9.32 -5.63 18.84
C VAL A 438 8.01 -5.94 19.58
N ASP A 439 6.89 -6.14 18.86
CA ASP A 439 5.61 -6.53 19.47
C ASP A 439 5.72 -7.85 20.25
N ALA A 440 6.36 -8.87 19.65
CA ALA A 440 6.57 -10.16 20.29
C ALA A 440 7.38 -10.05 21.59
N LEU A 441 8.44 -9.24 21.60
CA LEU A 441 9.24 -8.96 22.81
C LEU A 441 8.45 -8.18 23.86
N CYS A 442 7.67 -7.17 23.46
CA CYS A 442 6.81 -6.39 24.34
C CYS A 442 5.76 -7.26 25.06
N ARG A 443 5.15 -8.23 24.36
CA ARG A 443 4.20 -9.19 24.95
C ARG A 443 4.80 -10.10 26.02
N ARG A 444 6.12 -10.29 25.99
CA ARG A 444 6.89 -11.02 27.02
C ARG A 444 7.54 -10.09 28.03
N CYS A 445 7.17 -8.81 28.03
CA CYS A 445 7.73 -7.76 28.88
C CYS A 445 9.26 -7.57 28.74
N MET A 446 9.83 -7.95 27.58
CA MET A 446 11.27 -7.86 27.31
C MET A 446 11.64 -6.49 26.71
N PHE A 447 11.23 -5.41 27.38
CA PHE A 447 11.29 -4.04 26.85
C PHE A 447 12.70 -3.56 26.50
N ASN A 448 13.71 -3.91 27.31
CA ASN A 448 15.10 -3.56 27.02
C ASN A 448 15.58 -4.16 25.69
N GLN A 449 15.18 -5.41 25.41
CA GLN A 449 15.55 -6.08 24.16
C GLN A 449 14.79 -5.51 22.97
N ALA A 450 13.51 -5.17 23.16
CA ALA A 450 12.71 -4.46 22.17
C ALA A 450 13.35 -3.11 21.82
N TYR A 451 13.83 -2.37 22.82
CA TYR A 451 14.56 -1.11 22.64
C TYR A 451 15.87 -1.29 21.87
N CYS A 452 16.74 -2.23 22.31
CA CYS A 452 17.99 -2.52 21.59
C CYS A 452 17.74 -2.96 20.14
N LEU A 453 16.64 -3.66 19.88
CA LEU A 453 16.26 -4.05 18.53
C LEU A 453 15.93 -2.83 17.67
N ILE A 454 15.23 -1.83 18.21
CA ILE A 454 14.95 -0.54 17.54
C ILE A 454 16.24 0.23 17.23
N GLU A 455 17.21 0.25 18.15
CA GLU A 455 18.51 0.87 17.90
C GLU A 455 19.27 0.20 16.74
N ASN A 456 19.24 -1.14 16.71
CA ASN A 456 19.90 -1.93 15.66
C ASN A 456 19.30 -1.71 14.26
N MET A 457 18.02 -1.34 14.16
CA MET A 457 17.37 -1.06 12.87
C MET A 457 18.10 -0.01 12.03
N LYS A 458 18.73 0.99 12.68
CA LYS A 458 19.52 2.02 11.98
C LYS A 458 20.82 1.48 11.41
N LEU A 459 21.48 0.59 12.17
CA LEU A 459 22.74 -0.04 11.76
C LEU A 459 22.54 -0.96 10.55
N GLU A 460 21.38 -1.59 10.45
CA GLU A 460 20.96 -2.45 9.34
C GLU A 460 20.39 -1.68 8.13
N GLY A 461 20.38 -0.34 8.18
CA GLY A 461 19.91 0.50 7.07
C GLY A 461 18.39 0.55 6.87
N CYS A 462 17.60 0.14 7.87
CA CYS A 462 16.14 0.15 7.84
C CYS A 462 15.57 0.93 9.04
N PRO A 463 15.63 2.28 9.06
CA PRO A 463 15.30 3.08 10.24
C PRO A 463 13.89 2.81 10.80
N PRO A 464 13.70 2.90 12.12
CA PRO A 464 12.39 2.74 12.74
C PRO A 464 11.45 3.87 12.30
N ASN A 465 10.15 3.57 12.24
CA ASN A 465 9.11 4.54 11.91
C ASN A 465 8.14 4.72 13.10
N THR A 466 7.15 5.60 12.94
CA THR A 466 6.12 5.86 13.95
C THR A 466 5.41 4.59 14.44
N VAL A 467 5.19 3.60 13.57
CA VAL A 467 4.52 2.35 13.97
C VAL A 467 5.40 1.52 14.90
N THR A 468 6.71 1.46 14.65
CA THR A 468 7.66 0.76 15.53
C THR A 468 7.68 1.35 16.93
N PHE A 469 7.76 2.67 17.07
CA PHE A 469 7.73 3.34 18.38
C PHE A 469 6.38 3.18 19.07
N ASN A 470 5.27 3.36 18.34
CA ASN A 470 3.93 3.15 18.89
C ASN A 470 3.73 1.73 19.42
N THR A 471 4.35 0.72 18.78
CA THR A 471 4.31 -0.67 19.25
C THR A 471 4.99 -0.83 20.61
N LEU A 472 6.17 -0.21 20.81
CA LEU A 472 6.86 -0.23 22.09
C LEU A 472 6.10 0.55 23.17
N ILE A 473 5.62 1.76 22.84
CA ILE A 473 4.79 2.60 23.72
C ILE A 473 3.56 1.82 24.19
N LYS A 474 2.82 1.21 23.26
CA LYS A 474 1.67 0.36 23.57
C LYS A 474 2.02 -0.77 24.52
N GLY A 475 3.12 -1.49 24.27
CA GLY A 475 3.60 -2.58 25.11
C GLY A 475 3.91 -2.13 26.54
N LEU A 476 4.56 -0.98 26.68
CA LEU A 476 4.89 -0.35 27.97
C LEU A 476 3.63 0.12 28.71
N CYS A 477 2.73 0.84 28.05
CA CYS A 477 1.45 1.29 28.61
C CYS A 477 0.57 0.12 29.06
N SER A 478 0.47 -0.94 28.24
CA SER A 478 -0.28 -2.17 28.59
C SER A 478 0.28 -2.87 29.81
N SER A 479 1.59 -2.69 30.08
CA SER A 479 2.29 -3.26 31.23
C SER A 479 2.45 -2.27 32.38
N ARG A 480 1.69 -1.17 32.38
CA ARG A 480 1.69 -0.14 33.44
C ARG A 480 3.04 0.56 33.65
N ARG A 481 3.89 0.59 32.61
CA ARG A 481 5.21 1.27 32.61
C ARG A 481 5.14 2.58 31.85
N VAL A 482 4.23 3.46 32.26
CA VAL A 482 3.93 4.70 31.52
C VAL A 482 5.11 5.67 31.52
N ASP A 483 5.92 5.70 32.59
CA ASP A 483 7.13 6.54 32.66
C ASP A 483 8.12 6.19 31.53
N TRP A 484 8.37 4.91 31.31
CA TRP A 484 9.22 4.44 30.20
C TRP A 484 8.58 4.72 28.83
N ALA A 485 7.25 4.65 28.75
CA ALA A 485 6.55 4.99 27.51
C ALA A 485 6.73 6.47 27.15
N MET A 486 6.77 7.36 28.16
CA MET A 486 7.09 8.79 27.98
C MET A 486 8.55 9.02 27.58
N GLU A 487 9.51 8.25 28.12
CA GLU A 487 10.91 8.31 27.66
C GLU A 487 11.04 7.92 26.18
N VAL A 488 10.33 6.88 25.76
CA VAL A 488 10.28 6.43 24.35
C VAL A 488 9.60 7.47 23.46
N PHE A 489 8.55 8.14 23.95
CA PHE A 489 7.91 9.27 23.26
C PHE A 489 8.89 10.43 23.04
N ASP A 490 9.63 10.84 24.06
CA ASP A 490 10.63 11.91 23.96
C ASP A 490 11.78 11.54 23.00
N GLU A 491 12.14 10.26 22.90
CA GLU A 491 13.11 9.79 21.92
C GLU A 491 12.55 9.83 20.49
N MET A 492 11.30 9.38 20.31
CA MET A 492 10.63 9.40 19.02
C MET A 492 10.64 10.82 18.42
N GLU A 493 10.41 11.85 19.23
CA GLU A 493 10.49 13.26 18.81
C GLU A 493 11.88 13.69 18.32
N LYS A 494 12.94 13.04 18.81
CA LYS A 494 14.33 13.34 18.40
C LYS A 494 14.69 12.72 17.04
N HIS A 495 13.89 11.81 16.47
CA HIS A 495 14.21 11.13 15.21
C HIS A 495 13.81 11.89 13.93
N GLY A 496 13.31 13.12 14.05
CA GLY A 496 13.03 14.00 12.92
C GLY A 496 11.64 13.81 12.29
N SER A 497 11.37 14.53 11.20
CA SER A 497 10.02 14.66 10.61
C SER A 497 9.39 13.34 10.18
N ASP A 498 10.20 12.38 9.73
CA ASP A 498 9.72 11.09 9.20
C ASP A 498 9.23 10.12 10.31
N CYS A 499 9.46 10.46 11.58
CA CYS A 499 9.05 9.69 12.75
C CYS A 499 8.33 10.58 13.78
N SER A 500 7.27 11.25 13.35
CA SER A 500 6.51 12.19 14.19
C SER A 500 5.37 11.50 14.96
N PRO A 501 5.10 11.89 16.23
CA PRO A 501 3.95 11.41 16.98
C PRO A 501 2.64 11.67 16.24
N ASN A 502 1.75 10.68 16.23
CA ASN A 502 0.44 10.78 15.59
C ASN A 502 -0.70 10.45 16.58
N ALA A 503 -1.94 10.46 16.10
CA ALA A 503 -3.10 10.17 16.95
C ALA A 503 -3.00 8.82 17.66
N THR A 504 -2.42 7.79 17.03
CA THR A 504 -2.18 6.49 17.70
C THR A 504 -1.17 6.62 18.84
N THR A 505 -0.08 7.37 18.66
CA THR A 505 0.92 7.60 19.72
C THR A 505 0.27 8.19 20.97
N PHE A 506 -0.50 9.27 20.78
CA PHE A 506 -1.20 9.93 21.90
C PHE A 506 -2.27 9.04 22.51
N ASN A 507 -3.07 8.33 21.71
CA ASN A 507 -4.12 7.46 22.23
C ASN A 507 -3.57 6.34 23.13
N GLU A 508 -2.42 5.73 22.77
CA GLU A 508 -1.78 4.69 23.60
C GLU A 508 -1.24 5.27 24.92
N LEU A 509 -0.64 6.47 24.89
CA LEU A 509 -0.19 7.16 26.11
C LEU A 509 -1.37 7.59 27.00
N LEU A 510 -2.42 8.16 26.41
CA LEU A 510 -3.64 8.56 27.11
C LEU A 510 -4.29 7.37 27.81
N ASP A 511 -4.44 6.24 27.10
CA ASP A 511 -4.97 5.00 27.68
C ASP A 511 -4.07 4.49 28.82
N GLY A 512 -2.74 4.53 28.63
CA GLY A 512 -1.77 4.19 29.67
C GLY A 512 -1.92 5.04 30.94
N HIS A 513 -1.94 6.37 30.81
CA HIS A 513 -2.13 7.29 31.93
C HIS A 513 -3.50 7.12 32.60
N ASN A 514 -4.57 6.91 31.83
CA ASN A 514 -5.91 6.65 32.36
C ASN A 514 -5.96 5.36 33.20
N LYS A 515 -5.28 4.29 32.76
CA LYS A 515 -5.21 3.01 33.48
C LYS A 515 -4.42 3.08 34.79
N GLU A 516 -3.39 3.92 34.84
CA GLU A 516 -2.62 4.19 36.06
C GLU A 516 -3.30 5.21 37.00
N GLY A 517 -4.37 5.87 36.53
CA GLY A 517 -5.06 6.93 37.28
C GLY A 517 -4.35 8.28 37.25
N ASN A 518 -3.38 8.47 36.34
CA ASN A 518 -2.63 9.70 36.13
C ASN A 518 -3.43 10.69 35.26
N TYR A 519 -4.65 11.03 35.67
CA TYR A 519 -5.61 11.78 34.84
C TYR A 519 -5.10 13.18 34.47
N GLU A 520 -4.43 13.89 35.39
CA GLU A 520 -3.86 15.23 35.11
C GLU A 520 -2.89 15.21 33.93
N GLU A 521 -2.05 14.18 33.87
CA GLU A 521 -1.09 14.00 32.79
C GLU A 521 -1.78 13.58 31.48
N ALA A 522 -2.81 12.74 31.56
CA ALA A 522 -3.66 12.44 30.40
C ALA A 522 -4.30 13.71 29.83
N PHE A 523 -4.83 14.61 30.67
CA PHE A 523 -5.34 15.91 30.19
C PHE A 523 -4.26 16.78 29.57
N ARG A 524 -3.04 16.76 30.11
CA ARG A 524 -1.91 17.51 29.55
C ARG A 524 -1.55 17.01 28.16
N LEU A 525 -1.45 15.69 27.97
CA LEU A 525 -1.20 15.06 26.68
C LEU A 525 -2.32 15.34 25.67
N PHE A 526 -3.57 15.32 26.10
CA PHE A 526 -4.70 15.65 25.24
C PHE A 526 -4.67 17.11 24.77
N LYS A 527 -4.31 18.05 25.66
CA LYS A 527 -4.09 19.45 25.31
C LYS A 527 -2.92 19.62 24.35
N ASP A 528 -1.82 18.91 24.58
CA ASP A 528 -0.66 18.92 23.68
C ASP A 528 -1.05 18.47 22.27
N MET A 529 -1.81 17.36 22.15
CA MET A 529 -2.36 16.88 20.89
C MET A 529 -3.18 17.95 20.16
N MET A 530 -4.02 18.73 20.87
CA MET A 530 -4.74 19.87 20.30
C MET A 530 -3.81 20.96 19.79
N THR A 531 -2.80 21.35 20.58
CA THR A 531 -1.89 22.44 20.22
C THR A 531 -1.02 22.11 19.01
N ARG A 532 -0.74 20.81 18.80
CA ARG A 532 0.00 20.30 17.64
C ARG A 532 -0.86 20.19 16.38
N GLY A 533 -2.17 20.45 16.46
CA GLY A 533 -3.09 20.34 15.33
C GLY A 533 -3.26 18.90 14.83
N ILE A 534 -3.13 17.90 15.71
CA ILE A 534 -3.37 16.51 15.35
C ILE A 534 -4.87 16.25 15.37
N ASP A 535 -5.43 15.83 14.23
CA ASP A 535 -6.86 15.56 14.10
C ASP A 535 -7.32 14.44 15.04
N PHE A 536 -8.45 14.69 15.67
CA PHE A 536 -9.08 13.72 16.57
C PHE A 536 -9.87 12.72 15.77
N ASN A 537 -9.74 11.44 16.14
CA ASN A 537 -10.59 10.38 15.62
C ASN A 537 -11.51 9.84 16.73
N LEU A 538 -12.42 8.93 16.35
CA LEU A 538 -13.34 8.25 17.26
C LEU A 538 -12.62 7.65 18.49
N VAL A 539 -11.45 7.03 18.28
CA VAL A 539 -10.66 6.42 19.35
C VAL A 539 -10.15 7.48 20.33
N THR A 540 -9.65 8.61 19.84
CA THR A 540 -9.16 9.71 20.70
C THR A 540 -10.26 10.23 21.62
N TYR A 541 -11.46 10.48 21.08
CA TYR A 541 -12.60 10.91 21.90
C TYR A 541 -13.02 9.83 22.90
N ASN A 542 -13.15 8.58 22.46
CA ASN A 542 -13.54 7.47 23.34
C ASN A 542 -12.54 7.26 24.49
N THR A 543 -11.23 7.30 24.23
CA THR A 543 -10.19 7.18 25.26
C THR A 543 -10.28 8.33 26.28
N MET A 544 -10.51 9.56 25.81
CA MET A 544 -10.63 10.74 26.67
C MET A 544 -11.89 10.70 27.53
N ILE A 545 -13.04 10.40 26.92
CA ILE A 545 -14.34 10.24 27.59
C ILE A 545 -14.25 9.12 28.64
N TYR A 546 -13.63 8.00 28.30
CA TYR A 546 -13.40 6.90 29.23
C TYR A 546 -12.57 7.31 30.45
N GLY A 547 -11.44 7.99 30.23
CA GLY A 547 -10.61 8.51 31.33
C GLY A 547 -11.36 9.45 32.27
N LEU A 548 -12.12 10.39 31.70
CA LEU A 548 -12.98 11.32 32.43
C LEU A 548 -14.07 10.62 33.26
N CYS A 549 -14.76 9.67 32.64
CA CYS A 549 -15.79 8.87 33.29
C CYS A 549 -15.23 8.06 34.47
N ILE A 550 -14.04 7.47 34.33
CA ILE A 550 -13.38 6.75 35.43
C ILE A 550 -12.97 7.71 36.56
N ALA A 551 -12.50 8.91 36.23
CA ALA A 551 -12.19 9.96 37.20
C ALA A 551 -13.44 10.57 37.88
N GLY A 552 -14.65 10.17 37.45
CA GLY A 552 -15.92 10.67 37.98
C GLY A 552 -16.38 12.01 37.38
N MET A 553 -15.65 12.55 36.40
CA MET A 553 -15.87 13.83 35.74
C MET A 553 -16.82 13.66 34.54
N VAL A 554 -18.02 13.15 34.78
CA VAL A 554 -18.98 12.76 33.73
C VAL A 554 -19.54 13.98 32.99
N ASP A 555 -19.67 15.13 33.66
CA ASP A 555 -20.13 16.37 33.03
C ASP A 555 -19.12 16.89 31.99
N GLU A 556 -17.83 16.87 32.31
CA GLU A 556 -16.77 17.18 31.35
C GLU A 556 -16.70 16.15 30.23
N ALA A 557 -16.91 14.86 30.53
CA ALA A 557 -17.02 13.82 29.50
C ALA A 557 -18.15 14.14 28.51
N ALA A 558 -19.32 14.56 29.00
CA ALA A 558 -20.47 14.94 28.17
C ALA A 558 -20.18 16.15 27.26
N GLN A 559 -19.35 17.10 27.70
CA GLN A 559 -18.91 18.21 26.84
C GLN A 559 -18.05 17.70 25.66
N TYR A 560 -17.19 16.71 25.88
CA TYR A 560 -16.41 16.10 24.81
C TYR A 560 -17.27 15.28 23.84
N LEU A 561 -18.31 14.61 24.33
CA LEU A 561 -19.32 13.99 23.47
C LEU A 561 -20.01 15.03 22.57
N GLY A 562 -20.41 16.17 23.14
CA GLY A 562 -20.99 17.27 22.37
C GLY A 562 -20.02 17.80 21.30
N ARG A 563 -18.75 17.98 21.65
CA ARG A 563 -17.71 18.42 20.71
C ARG A 563 -17.49 17.41 19.59
N MET A 564 -17.48 16.12 19.89
CA MET A 564 -17.33 15.02 18.92
C MET A 564 -18.42 15.08 17.84
N VAL A 565 -19.67 15.29 18.25
CA VAL A 565 -20.81 15.43 17.31
C VAL A 565 -20.67 16.69 16.46
N VAL A 566 -20.31 17.84 17.06
CA VAL A 566 -20.14 19.12 16.33
C VAL A 566 -19.00 19.06 15.31
N THR A 567 -17.94 18.31 15.59
CA THR A 567 -16.83 18.11 14.64
C THR A 567 -17.14 17.08 13.55
N GLY A 568 -18.34 16.49 13.54
CA GLY A 568 -18.78 15.53 12.53
C GLY A 568 -18.29 14.10 12.77
N ILE A 569 -17.83 13.78 13.98
CA ILE A 569 -17.47 12.41 14.37
C ILE A 569 -18.68 11.81 15.10
N HIS A 570 -19.21 10.71 14.56
CA HIS A 570 -20.40 10.08 15.13
C HIS A 570 -20.03 9.16 16.31
N PRO A 571 -20.71 9.31 17.47
CA PRO A 571 -20.57 8.38 18.60
C PRO A 571 -20.89 6.94 18.19
N ASP A 572 -20.17 5.99 18.79
CA ASP A 572 -20.40 4.56 18.58
C ASP A 572 -20.92 3.88 19.85
N THR A 573 -21.20 2.58 19.75
CA THR A 573 -21.64 1.76 20.88
C THR A 573 -20.67 1.84 22.07
N ILE A 574 -19.36 1.96 21.82
CA ILE A 574 -18.34 2.11 22.88
C ILE A 574 -18.50 3.45 23.61
N THR A 575 -18.74 4.54 22.87
CA THR A 575 -18.99 5.87 23.47
C THR A 575 -20.17 5.81 24.45
N PHE A 576 -21.31 5.25 24.02
CA PHE A 576 -22.51 5.15 24.87
C PHE A 576 -22.30 4.21 26.04
N ASN A 577 -21.70 3.03 25.82
CA ASN A 577 -21.39 2.08 26.88
C ASN A 577 -20.52 2.70 27.98
N THR A 578 -19.57 3.56 27.60
CA THR A 578 -18.72 4.28 28.54
C THR A 578 -19.52 5.18 29.48
N PHE A 579 -20.48 5.95 28.96
CA PHE A 579 -21.38 6.77 29.79
C PHE A 579 -22.35 5.94 30.61
N ILE A 580 -22.97 4.92 30.02
CA ILE A 580 -23.91 4.02 30.71
C ILE A 580 -23.21 3.37 31.91
N HIS A 581 -21.99 2.88 31.73
CA HIS A 581 -21.19 2.33 32.82
C HIS A 581 -20.88 3.39 33.89
N ALA A 582 -20.46 4.59 33.49
CA ALA A 582 -20.14 5.68 34.41
C ALA A 582 -21.34 6.10 35.27
N TYR A 583 -22.49 6.35 34.64
CA TYR A 583 -23.73 6.71 35.34
C TYR A 583 -24.20 5.57 36.25
N SER A 584 -24.15 4.32 35.78
CA SER A 584 -24.51 3.14 36.57
C SER A 584 -23.62 3.00 37.81
N LYS A 585 -22.31 3.22 37.67
CA LYS A 585 -21.34 3.18 38.77
C LYS A 585 -21.55 4.33 39.78
N GLN A 586 -22.06 5.47 39.34
CA GLN A 586 -22.27 6.66 40.18
C GLN A 586 -23.59 6.69 40.95
N GLY A 587 -24.51 5.76 40.75
CA GLY A 587 -25.85 5.88 41.34
C GLY A 587 -26.96 6.25 40.36
N ASN A 588 -26.60 6.76 39.18
CA ASN A 588 -27.52 7.46 38.30
C ASN A 588 -28.09 6.56 37.20
N VAL A 589 -28.79 5.50 37.61
CA VAL A 589 -29.34 4.49 36.70
C VAL A 589 -30.36 5.09 35.73
N ASN A 590 -31.12 6.11 36.14
CA ASN A 590 -32.12 6.75 35.28
C ASN A 590 -31.49 7.42 34.05
N ASP A 591 -30.35 8.08 34.20
CA ASP A 591 -29.67 8.68 33.04
C ASP A 591 -28.95 7.64 32.18
N ALA A 592 -28.46 6.55 32.79
CA ALA A 592 -27.98 5.37 32.06
C ALA A 592 -29.09 4.74 31.19
N LEU A 593 -30.31 4.62 31.73
CA LEU A 593 -31.48 4.11 31.00
C LEU A 593 -31.85 4.99 29.81
N LYS A 594 -31.96 6.31 30.01
CA LYS A 594 -32.25 7.25 28.92
C LYS A 594 -31.23 7.16 27.79
N LEU A 595 -29.95 7.05 28.12
CA LEU A 595 -28.90 6.89 27.12
C LEU A 595 -29.06 5.58 26.34
N MET A 596 -29.31 4.46 27.03
CA MET A 596 -29.52 3.16 26.39
C MET A 596 -30.75 3.14 25.48
N GLU A 597 -31.83 3.81 25.86
CA GLU A 597 -33.04 3.92 25.04
C GLU A 597 -32.76 4.71 23.75
N GLY A 598 -32.01 5.81 23.86
CA GLY A 598 -31.64 6.67 22.71
C GLY A 598 -30.60 6.08 21.74
N MET A 599 -29.88 5.01 22.10
CA MET A 599 -28.84 4.42 21.23
C MET A 599 -29.37 4.03 19.85
N THR A 600 -30.55 3.42 19.79
CA THR A 600 -31.15 2.96 18.52
C THR A 600 -31.52 4.11 17.61
N GLU A 601 -31.99 5.24 18.16
CA GLU A 601 -32.32 6.45 17.40
C GLU A 601 -31.08 7.09 16.77
N GLN A 602 -29.91 6.89 17.37
CA GLN A 602 -28.61 7.33 16.88
C GLN A 602 -27.93 6.29 15.96
N GLY A 603 -28.64 5.21 15.60
CA GLY A 603 -28.10 4.16 14.73
C GLY A 603 -27.07 3.24 15.40
N CYS A 604 -26.97 3.26 16.72
CA CYS A 604 -26.10 2.38 17.50
C CYS A 604 -26.89 1.19 18.04
N ASN A 605 -26.40 -0.02 17.78
CA ASN A 605 -26.98 -1.24 18.36
C ASN A 605 -26.46 -1.44 19.79
N ARG A 606 -27.35 -1.91 20.66
CA ARG A 606 -27.04 -2.32 22.02
C ARG A 606 -26.27 -3.63 21.98
N ASP A 607 -25.27 -3.78 22.84
CA ASP A 607 -24.48 -5.01 22.94
C ASP A 607 -24.52 -5.56 24.37
N ILE A 608 -23.84 -6.70 24.57
CA ILE A 608 -23.76 -7.36 25.88
C ILE A 608 -23.18 -6.42 26.95
N VAL A 609 -22.27 -5.52 26.58
CA VAL A 609 -21.63 -4.57 27.50
C VAL A 609 -22.60 -3.47 27.92
N THR A 610 -23.46 -3.00 27.01
CA THR A 610 -24.55 -2.05 27.30
C THR A 610 -25.44 -2.59 28.43
N TYR A 611 -25.97 -3.80 28.24
CA TYR A 611 -26.86 -4.44 29.21
C TYR A 611 -26.13 -4.78 30.51
N THR A 612 -24.92 -5.33 30.44
CA THR A 612 -24.15 -5.70 31.64
C THR A 612 -23.86 -4.48 32.53
N SER A 613 -23.52 -3.35 31.91
CA SER A 613 -23.23 -2.11 32.65
C SER A 613 -24.48 -1.56 33.35
N LEU A 614 -25.64 -1.63 32.70
CA LEU A 614 -26.90 -1.21 33.28
C LEU A 614 -27.38 -2.16 34.38
N ILE A 615 -27.31 -3.48 34.13
CA ILE A 615 -27.63 -4.53 35.12
C ILE A 615 -26.76 -4.33 36.38
N TYR A 616 -25.49 -3.97 36.21
CA TYR A 616 -24.61 -3.61 37.33
C TYR A 616 -25.15 -2.43 38.13
N GLY A 617 -25.55 -1.33 37.49
CA GLY A 617 -26.15 -0.19 38.18
C GLY A 617 -27.44 -0.56 38.92
N LEU A 618 -28.36 -1.26 38.24
CA LEU A 618 -29.63 -1.72 38.83
C LEU A 618 -29.40 -2.62 40.05
N CYS A 619 -28.41 -3.51 39.99
CA CYS A 619 -28.06 -4.39 41.10
C CYS A 619 -27.47 -3.67 42.32
N GLU A 620 -26.81 -2.52 42.13
CA GLU A 620 -26.19 -1.76 43.23
C GLU A 620 -27.16 -0.77 43.90
N ILE A 621 -28.17 -0.28 43.17
CA ILE A 621 -29.02 0.85 43.60
C ILE A 621 -30.51 0.48 43.70
N CYS A 622 -30.98 -0.41 42.82
CA CYS A 622 -32.37 -0.87 42.77
C CYS A 622 -32.50 -2.31 43.32
N SER A 623 -33.50 -3.07 42.85
CA SER A 623 -33.72 -4.47 43.20
C SER A 623 -33.16 -5.42 42.14
N LEU A 624 -32.81 -6.64 42.58
CA LEU A 624 -32.46 -7.75 41.69
C LEU A 624 -33.58 -8.02 40.66
N GLU A 625 -34.84 -7.82 41.04
CA GLU A 625 -36.00 -8.02 40.15
C GLU A 625 -35.94 -7.09 38.92
N GLU A 626 -35.58 -5.82 39.10
CA GLU A 626 -35.42 -4.89 37.97
C GLU A 626 -34.25 -5.29 37.08
N ALA A 627 -33.13 -5.75 37.67
CA ALA A 627 -31.99 -6.25 36.91
C ALA A 627 -32.36 -7.48 36.05
N MET A 628 -33.21 -8.38 36.55
CA MET A 628 -33.67 -9.56 35.82
C MET A 628 -34.57 -9.21 34.62
N ILE A 629 -35.31 -8.10 34.65
CA ILE A 629 -36.08 -7.62 33.49
C ILE A 629 -35.14 -7.26 32.33
N TYR A 630 -34.00 -6.64 32.62
CA TYR A 630 -33.03 -6.28 31.58
C TYR A 630 -32.22 -7.48 31.10
N LEU A 631 -32.06 -8.53 31.91
CA LEU A 631 -31.54 -9.82 31.45
C LEU A 631 -32.50 -10.48 30.45
N ASP A 632 -33.80 -10.48 30.72
CA ASP A 632 -34.80 -11.01 29.78
C ASP A 632 -34.85 -10.20 28.47
N LYS A 633 -34.72 -8.86 28.54
CA LYS A 633 -34.58 -8.01 27.34
C LYS A 633 -33.34 -8.36 26.52
N LEU A 634 -32.19 -8.55 27.17
CA LEU A 634 -30.94 -8.99 26.52
C LEU A 634 -31.19 -10.29 25.73
N LEU A 635 -31.84 -11.28 26.35
CA LEU A 635 -32.13 -12.58 25.72
C LEU A 635 -33.11 -12.43 24.54
N LYS A 636 -34.13 -11.58 24.67
CA LYS A 636 -35.11 -11.30 23.60
C LYS A 636 -34.50 -10.61 22.39
N GLU A 637 -33.43 -9.83 22.57
CA GLU A 637 -32.65 -9.25 21.48
C GLU A 637 -31.67 -10.26 20.85
N GLY A 638 -31.68 -11.53 21.28
CA GLY A 638 -30.85 -12.59 20.72
C GLY A 638 -29.39 -12.55 21.19
N LEU A 639 -29.08 -11.76 22.22
CA LEU A 639 -27.76 -11.70 22.82
C LEU A 639 -27.62 -12.80 23.88
N SER A 640 -26.39 -13.30 24.08
CA SER A 640 -26.09 -14.28 25.12
C SER A 640 -25.33 -13.63 26.27
N PRO A 641 -25.80 -13.73 27.53
CA PRO A 641 -25.07 -13.22 28.69
C PRO A 641 -23.69 -13.87 28.79
N ASN A 642 -22.68 -13.07 29.13
CA ASN A 642 -21.32 -13.58 29.30
C ASN A 642 -20.97 -13.73 30.79
N SER A 643 -19.75 -14.21 31.07
CA SER A 643 -19.26 -14.37 32.44
C SER A 643 -19.30 -13.07 33.26
N ALA A 644 -19.12 -11.91 32.64
CA ALA A 644 -19.20 -10.63 33.34
C ALA A 644 -20.65 -10.32 33.77
N THR A 645 -21.63 -10.55 32.90
CA THR A 645 -23.07 -10.38 33.23
C THR A 645 -23.46 -11.28 34.40
N TRP A 646 -23.07 -12.56 34.35
CA TRP A 646 -23.37 -13.51 35.43
C TRP A 646 -22.66 -13.15 36.73
N ASN A 647 -21.39 -12.72 36.68
CA ASN A 647 -20.66 -12.28 37.86
C ASN A 647 -21.35 -11.11 38.57
N VAL A 648 -21.90 -10.15 37.81
CA VAL A 648 -22.66 -9.03 38.35
C VAL A 648 -23.91 -9.49 39.09
N LEU A 649 -24.72 -10.35 38.45
CA LEU A 649 -25.97 -10.85 39.03
C LEU A 649 -25.72 -11.70 40.27
N VAL A 650 -24.78 -12.64 40.20
CA VAL A 650 -24.40 -13.49 41.33
C VAL A 650 -23.92 -12.65 42.51
N ARG A 651 -23.09 -11.63 42.26
CA ARG A 651 -22.64 -10.70 43.31
C ARG A 651 -23.82 -9.97 43.97
N SER A 652 -24.84 -9.57 43.20
CA SER A 652 -26.04 -8.91 43.73
C SER A 652 -26.88 -9.86 44.60
N VAL A 653 -27.06 -11.11 44.18
CA VAL A 653 -27.76 -12.15 44.96
C VAL A 653 -27.10 -12.32 46.34
N PHE A 654 -25.77 -12.47 46.38
CA PHE A 654 -25.04 -12.60 47.66
C PHE A 654 -25.04 -11.33 48.52
N LYS A 655 -25.30 -10.14 47.94
CA LYS A 655 -25.47 -8.90 48.69
C LYS A 655 -26.87 -8.76 49.30
N THR A 656 -27.88 -9.31 48.64
CA THR A 656 -29.30 -9.10 48.98
C THR A 656 -29.91 -10.24 49.80
N MET A 657 -29.35 -11.45 49.72
CA MET A 657 -29.80 -12.63 50.46
C MET A 657 -28.70 -13.19 51.39
N ASP A 658 -29.08 -13.93 52.43
CA ASP A 658 -28.13 -14.73 53.19
C ASP A 658 -27.57 -15.89 52.34
N PHE A 659 -26.48 -16.51 52.79
CA PHE A 659 -25.84 -17.62 52.06
C PHE A 659 -26.78 -18.81 51.80
N SER A 660 -27.83 -18.98 52.61
CA SER A 660 -28.75 -20.12 52.51
C SER A 660 -29.84 -19.92 51.44
N GLY A 661 -30.26 -18.67 51.18
CA GLY A 661 -31.18 -18.33 50.09
C GLY A 661 -30.49 -18.12 48.72
N SER A 662 -29.20 -17.78 48.73
CA SER A 662 -28.44 -17.46 47.51
C SER A 662 -28.08 -18.69 46.66
N ILE A 663 -27.74 -19.82 47.30
CA ILE A 663 -27.25 -21.03 46.62
C ILE A 663 -28.34 -21.67 45.73
N PRO A 664 -29.59 -21.90 46.19
CA PRO A 664 -30.62 -22.51 45.35
C PRO A 664 -30.99 -21.67 44.13
N LEU A 665 -30.92 -20.33 44.22
CA LEU A 665 -31.23 -19.43 43.11
C LEU A 665 -30.14 -19.48 42.03
N VAL A 666 -28.86 -19.53 42.45
CA VAL A 666 -27.72 -19.69 41.54
C VAL A 666 -27.73 -21.07 40.89
N GLU A 667 -28.08 -22.13 41.62
CA GLU A 667 -28.26 -23.48 41.07
C GLU A 667 -29.41 -23.55 40.04
N ASN A 668 -30.49 -22.80 40.24
CA ASN A 668 -31.61 -22.74 39.30
C ASN A 668 -31.28 -21.89 38.04
N ILE A 669 -30.36 -20.93 38.15
CA ILE A 669 -29.85 -20.15 37.02
C ILE A 669 -28.83 -20.96 36.20
N LEU A 670 -28.02 -21.78 36.87
CA LEU A 670 -27.04 -22.68 36.25
C LEU A 670 -27.64 -24.01 35.80
N GLY A 671 -28.88 -24.30 36.18
CA GLY A 671 -29.58 -25.57 35.96
C GLY A 671 -30.54 -25.52 34.78
N ASP A 672 -30.05 -25.95 33.63
CA ASP A 672 -30.68 -26.82 32.61
C ASP A 672 -29.69 -26.86 31.43
N GLU A 673 -28.66 -27.72 31.55
CA GLU A 673 -27.79 -28.11 30.43
C GLU A 673 -28.51 -29.05 29.46
#